data_AF-A0A9D8BA52-F1
#
_entry.id   AF-A0A9D8BA52-F1
#
_cell.length_a   1.000
_cell.length_b   1.000
_cell.length_c   1.000
_cell.angle_alpha   90.00
_cell.angle_beta   90.00
_cell.angle_gamma   90.00
#
_symmetry.space_group_name_H-M   'P 1'
#
loop_
_entity.id
_entity.type
_entity.pdbx_description
1 polymer ?
#
loop_
_entity_poly.entity_id
_entity_poly.type
_entity_poly.pdbx_seq_one_letter_code
_entity_poly.pdbx_strand_id
1 'polypeptide(L)'
;EGRNIGLITSLATYVTVNEYGFIETPYRRVIQELDNNSAILVGKTIREPVLDGGGNVVVDQGTVINKKLARKLASLPACPIKVVPFASSELEYLPADEEDKHIIAQASALLDDSNQFVDSKVEARHGEKFLVEGPESIEFRDVSTAQIVSVSTGLIPFLEHDDANRALMGSNMQRQAVPLLRGEAPIIGTGMEREVARDSGQVVLAPVDGIMASATAKKVILKGDDGKDYAYPLKKFTRSNQGTCITQYPRVRKGERVEKGQALADGSATDNGELALGQNVLCAFLSWEGYNFEDAIVISERLMQQDKFTSIHIEKYEVESRDTKLGPEEITRDIPNVGEASLRNLDDSGIIRIGAEVSSGDILVGKITPKGERVLTAEEKLLRAIFGEKARDVKDTSLRMPHGESGKVIDVNIFSRENGDQLDAGVIKMIRVFVAQKRKISEGDKLAGRHGNKGVISKILPVEDMPYLEDGRPVDVVLSPLGVPSRMNIGQLLETHLGWAAHELGWRVITPVFNGADEGAIADSLAQAWFVHRATFDDLEDTDISTRVERAKAWLNERGFDGESIFAGTTKGEAKDACLKLWLEDQGVTDVSIGDKEALDRTVKQIYRDRKVVPPVFGKTVLYDGRTGDRFEEPVTVGNMYIMKLVHLVEGKIHARSTGPYSLVTQQPLGGKAQFGGQRFGEMEVWALEAYGAAYNLQEMLTIKSDDVVGRVKTYGAIVKGEEILSLGVPESFKVLVKELQSLCLAVEVLGKDEEQVLGLKGGSDEVPRLGINLSGIEHEENE
;
A
#
# COMPACT_ATOMS: atom_id res chain seq x y z
N GLU A 1 2.58 -11.87 -10.11
CA GLU A 1 1.32 -12.56 -10.47
C GLU A 1 0.79 -12.06 -11.80
N GLY A 2 -0.16 -12.78 -12.41
CA GLY A 2 -0.79 -12.42 -13.68
C GLY A 2 0.00 -12.83 -14.91
N ARG A 3 -0.38 -12.31 -16.08
CA ARG A 3 0.17 -12.72 -17.39
C ARG A 3 1.66 -12.43 -17.57
N ASN A 4 2.19 -11.46 -16.82
CA ASN A 4 3.59 -11.02 -16.92
C ASN A 4 4.49 -11.63 -15.82
N ILE A 5 4.04 -12.69 -15.15
CA ILE A 5 4.83 -13.36 -14.12
C ILE A 5 6.17 -13.87 -14.69
N GLY A 6 7.26 -13.67 -13.95
CA GLY A 6 8.62 -14.05 -14.35
C GLY A 6 9.29 -13.11 -15.36
N LEU A 7 8.54 -12.24 -16.05
CA LEU A 7 9.09 -11.28 -17.01
C LEU A 7 9.50 -9.95 -16.38
N ILE A 8 8.82 -9.55 -15.30
CA ILE A 8 9.08 -8.31 -14.58
C ILE A 8 9.42 -8.65 -13.13
N THR A 9 10.61 -8.26 -12.72
CA THR A 9 11.13 -8.45 -11.35
C THR A 9 11.73 -7.14 -10.84
N SER A 10 12.22 -7.13 -9.60
CA SER A 10 12.90 -5.98 -9.00
C SER A 10 14.27 -6.43 -8.54
N LEU A 11 15.27 -5.54 -8.62
CA LEU A 11 16.61 -5.80 -8.13
C LEU A 11 16.59 -6.03 -6.61
N ALA A 12 17.53 -6.86 -6.15
CA ALA A 12 17.76 -7.07 -4.72
C ALA A 12 18.48 -5.85 -4.10
N THR A 13 18.46 -5.76 -2.78
CA THR A 13 18.85 -4.55 -2.02
C THR A 13 20.30 -4.09 -2.20
N TYR A 14 21.26 -5.01 -2.35
CA TYR A 14 22.69 -4.70 -2.44
C TYR A 14 23.28 -4.86 -3.84
N VAL A 15 22.43 -5.14 -4.83
CA VAL A 15 22.87 -5.40 -6.20
C VAL A 15 23.34 -4.12 -6.88
N THR A 16 24.45 -4.21 -7.60
CA THR A 16 24.93 -3.19 -8.54
C THR A 16 24.98 -3.73 -9.96
N VAL A 17 24.97 -2.83 -10.94
CA VAL A 17 25.17 -3.19 -12.35
C VAL A 17 26.53 -2.68 -12.78
N ASN A 18 27.38 -3.57 -13.29
CA ASN A 18 28.72 -3.21 -13.73
C ASN A 18 28.73 -2.51 -15.10
N GLU A 19 29.91 -2.11 -15.57
CA GLU A 19 30.07 -1.37 -16.83
C GLU A 19 29.59 -2.13 -18.08
N TYR A 20 29.46 -3.46 -18.00
CA TYR A 20 28.99 -4.32 -19.09
C TYR A 20 27.48 -4.62 -19.01
N GLY A 21 26.79 -4.19 -17.95
CA GLY A 21 25.37 -4.46 -17.76
C GLY A 21 25.08 -5.76 -17.00
N PHE A 22 26.08 -6.42 -16.40
CA PHE A 22 25.84 -7.57 -15.55
C PHE A 22 25.54 -7.15 -14.11
N ILE A 23 24.64 -7.90 -13.49
CA ILE A 23 24.31 -7.76 -12.07
C ILE A 23 25.44 -8.39 -11.26
N GLU A 24 25.93 -7.64 -10.26
CA GLU A 24 26.92 -8.10 -9.30
C GLU A 24 26.34 -7.99 -7.87
N THR A 25 26.71 -8.95 -7.04
CA THR A 25 26.31 -9.01 -5.63
C THR A 25 27.56 -8.95 -4.75
N PRO A 26 27.53 -8.21 -3.61
CA PRO A 26 28.69 -8.12 -2.75
C PRO A 26 28.81 -9.32 -1.82
N TYR A 27 30.05 -9.74 -1.59
CA TYR A 27 30.44 -10.81 -0.67
C TYR A 27 31.59 -10.33 0.23
N ARG A 28 31.68 -10.91 1.44
CA ARG A 28 32.83 -10.74 2.32
C ARG A 28 33.81 -11.88 2.09
N ARG A 29 35.07 -11.53 1.81
CA ARG A 29 36.14 -12.54 1.68
C ARG A 29 36.43 -13.21 3.03
N VAL A 30 36.53 -14.53 3.05
CA VAL A 30 36.93 -15.30 4.22
C VAL A 30 38.44 -15.51 4.19
N ILE A 31 39.11 -15.10 5.27
CA ILE A 31 40.56 -15.20 5.41
C ILE A 31 40.89 -16.29 6.42
N GLN A 32 41.74 -17.23 6.00
CA GLN A 32 42.25 -18.32 6.85
C GLN A 32 43.75 -18.24 7.11
N GLU A 33 44.47 -17.42 6.35
CA GLU A 33 45.92 -17.23 6.48
C GLU A 33 46.25 -15.74 6.48
N LEU A 34 47.11 -15.34 7.41
CA LEU A 34 47.60 -13.96 7.55
C LEU A 34 49.12 -13.96 7.64
N ASP A 35 49.76 -12.94 7.10
CA ASP A 35 51.19 -12.74 7.30
C ASP A 35 51.50 -12.49 8.78
N ASN A 36 52.61 -13.06 9.27
CA ASN A 36 53.04 -12.95 10.68
C ASN A 36 53.27 -11.52 11.19
N ASN A 37 53.35 -10.52 10.31
CA ASN A 37 53.47 -9.10 10.62
C ASN A 37 52.15 -8.32 10.53
N SER A 38 51.04 -8.99 10.17
CA SER A 38 49.74 -8.35 9.97
C SER A 38 49.17 -7.82 11.29
N ALA A 39 48.72 -6.56 11.27
CA ALA A 39 48.07 -5.95 12.43
C ALA A 39 46.74 -6.64 12.79
N ILE A 40 46.11 -7.31 11.82
CA ILE A 40 44.80 -7.97 11.94
C ILE A 40 44.91 -9.29 12.74
N LEU A 41 46.12 -9.81 12.95
CA LEU A 41 46.35 -11.01 13.77
C LEU A 41 45.91 -10.82 15.24
N VAL A 42 45.93 -9.59 15.76
CA VAL A 42 45.55 -9.34 17.16
C VAL A 42 44.06 -9.64 17.35
N GLY A 43 43.75 -10.50 18.32
CA GLY A 43 42.40 -10.98 18.60
C GLY A 43 42.03 -12.28 17.89
N LYS A 44 42.84 -12.75 16.92
CA LYS A 44 42.56 -13.99 16.17
C LYS A 44 43.08 -15.22 16.91
N THR A 45 42.33 -16.30 16.80
CA THR A 45 42.69 -17.62 17.30
C THR A 45 43.54 -18.38 16.29
N ILE A 46 44.66 -18.96 16.73
CA ILE A 46 45.57 -19.75 15.88
C ILE A 46 45.00 -21.16 15.66
N ARG A 47 45.00 -21.60 14.40
CA ARG A 47 44.48 -22.92 14.00
C ARG A 47 45.54 -24.02 14.04
N GLU A 48 46.78 -23.69 13.67
CA GLU A 48 47.92 -24.62 13.66
C GLU A 48 49.08 -24.03 14.46
N PRO A 49 49.84 -24.83 15.23
CA PRO A 49 50.94 -24.30 16.04
C PRO A 49 51.99 -23.60 15.17
N VAL A 50 52.42 -22.41 15.59
CA VAL A 50 53.43 -21.63 14.85
C VAL A 50 54.81 -22.06 15.33
N LEU A 51 55.67 -22.50 14.41
CA LEU A 51 57.03 -22.95 14.72
C LEU A 51 58.07 -21.87 14.41
N ASP A 52 59.17 -21.83 15.17
CA ASP A 52 60.36 -21.05 14.82
C ASP A 52 61.22 -21.76 13.76
N GLY A 53 62.24 -21.08 13.22
CA GLY A 53 63.17 -21.66 12.23
C GLY A 53 63.99 -22.86 12.74
N GLY A 54 63.88 -23.22 14.02
CA GLY A 54 64.50 -24.39 14.65
C GLY A 54 63.49 -25.49 15.01
N GLY A 55 62.20 -25.35 14.67
CA GLY A 55 61.15 -26.34 14.93
C GLY A 55 60.51 -26.28 16.32
N ASN A 56 60.77 -25.25 17.13
CA ASN A 56 60.12 -25.08 18.43
C ASN A 56 58.79 -24.34 18.30
N VAL A 57 57.78 -24.78 19.05
CA VAL A 57 56.47 -24.12 19.10
C VAL A 57 56.59 -22.75 19.76
N VAL A 58 56.30 -21.69 18.99
CA VAL A 58 56.26 -20.29 19.44
C VAL A 58 54.90 -19.96 20.04
N VAL A 59 53.83 -20.50 19.44
CA VAL A 59 52.44 -20.35 19.89
C VAL A 59 51.67 -21.64 19.63
N ASP A 60 50.94 -22.11 20.63
CA ASP A 60 50.11 -23.32 20.55
C ASP A 60 48.81 -23.08 19.78
N GLN A 61 48.27 -24.16 19.20
CA GLN A 61 46.94 -24.18 18.60
C GLN A 61 45.87 -23.76 19.63
N GLY A 62 44.87 -22.99 19.18
CA GLY A 62 43.78 -22.49 20.02
C GLY A 62 44.12 -21.25 20.84
N THR A 63 45.35 -20.72 20.72
CA THR A 63 45.75 -19.50 21.43
C THR A 63 45.23 -18.25 20.73
N VAL A 64 44.58 -17.35 21.47
CA VAL A 64 44.19 -16.01 21.01
C VAL A 64 45.41 -15.07 21.02
N ILE A 65 45.70 -14.45 19.88
CA ILE A 65 46.86 -13.58 19.75
C ILE A 65 46.62 -12.23 20.43
N ASN A 66 47.36 -11.94 21.49
CA ASN A 66 47.39 -10.62 22.12
C ASN A 66 48.47 -9.70 21.49
N LYS A 67 48.46 -8.41 21.83
CA LYS A 67 49.44 -7.43 21.32
C LYS A 67 50.91 -7.80 21.59
N LYS A 68 51.21 -8.56 22.64
CA LYS A 68 52.58 -9.01 22.96
C LYS A 68 52.99 -10.17 22.05
N LEU A 69 52.10 -11.14 21.83
CA LEU A 69 52.29 -12.28 20.94
C LEU A 69 52.43 -11.82 19.49
N ALA A 70 51.61 -10.88 19.03
CA ALA A 70 51.72 -10.31 17.68
C ALA A 70 53.10 -9.67 17.42
N ARG A 71 53.68 -8.95 18.39
CA ARG A 71 55.04 -8.40 18.25
C ARG A 71 56.12 -9.49 18.18
N LYS A 72 55.94 -10.59 18.92
CA LYS A 72 56.84 -11.74 18.89
C LYS A 72 56.76 -12.46 17.53
N LEU A 73 55.56 -12.62 16.99
CA LEU A 73 55.31 -13.21 15.67
C LEU A 73 55.90 -12.33 14.54
N ALA A 74 55.75 -11.01 14.62
CA ALA A 74 56.31 -10.07 13.64
C ALA A 74 57.85 -10.04 13.62
N SER A 75 58.51 -10.54 14.67
CA SER A 75 59.98 -10.66 14.72
C SER A 75 60.53 -11.92 14.06
N LEU A 76 59.66 -12.87 13.68
CA LEU A 76 60.04 -14.08 12.95
C LEU A 76 60.24 -13.78 11.45
N PRO A 77 60.99 -14.61 10.71
CA PRO A 77 61.03 -14.56 9.26
C PRO A 77 59.60 -14.66 8.69
N ALA A 78 59.32 -13.93 7.60
CA ALA A 78 57.98 -13.90 7.00
C ALA A 78 57.42 -15.31 6.78
N CYS A 79 56.34 -15.63 7.47
CA CYS A 79 55.64 -16.91 7.37
C CYS A 79 54.11 -16.69 7.44
N PRO A 80 53.32 -17.51 6.72
CA PRO A 80 51.88 -17.48 6.83
C PRO A 80 51.44 -18.11 8.16
N ILE A 81 50.59 -17.40 8.89
CA ILE A 81 49.95 -17.88 10.11
C ILE A 81 48.53 -18.30 9.79
N LYS A 82 48.24 -19.59 10.00
CA LYS A 82 46.89 -20.13 9.87
C LYS A 82 46.06 -19.80 11.09
N VAL A 83 45.00 -19.05 10.87
CA VAL A 83 44.04 -18.64 11.89
C VAL A 83 42.72 -19.35 11.67
N VAL A 84 41.87 -19.37 12.70
CA VAL A 84 40.47 -19.77 12.52
C VAL A 84 39.85 -18.86 11.45
N PRO A 85 39.24 -19.42 10.39
CA PRO A 85 38.69 -18.65 9.29
C PRO A 85 37.76 -17.55 9.79
N PHE A 86 37.90 -16.35 9.24
CA PHE A 86 37.12 -15.19 9.65
C PHE A 86 36.65 -14.39 8.45
N ALA A 87 35.46 -13.80 8.56
CA ALA A 87 34.93 -12.93 7.53
C ALA A 87 35.64 -11.57 7.61
N SER A 88 36.27 -11.14 6.52
CA SER A 88 36.91 -9.84 6.43
C SER A 88 35.88 -8.71 6.31
N SER A 89 36.32 -7.47 6.52
CA SER A 89 35.53 -6.26 6.26
C SER A 89 35.59 -5.81 4.79
N GLU A 90 36.44 -6.42 3.98
CA GLU A 90 36.56 -6.12 2.55
C GLU A 90 35.37 -6.73 1.80
N LEU A 91 34.76 -5.91 0.94
CA LEU A 91 33.64 -6.29 0.10
C LEU A 91 34.15 -6.49 -1.33
N GLU A 92 33.77 -7.63 -1.90
CA GLU A 92 34.07 -7.98 -3.28
C GLU A 92 32.75 -8.22 -4.02
N TYR A 93 32.55 -7.51 -5.13
CA TYR A 93 31.35 -7.66 -5.97
C TYR A 93 31.65 -8.71 -7.02
N LEU A 94 30.85 -9.78 -7.04
CA LEU A 94 31.03 -10.89 -7.98
C LEU A 94 29.84 -10.96 -8.95
N PRO A 95 30.08 -11.07 -10.27
CA PRO A 95 29.07 -11.49 -11.22
C PRO A 95 28.80 -13.00 -11.07
N ALA A 96 27.68 -13.47 -11.63
CA ALA A 96 27.22 -14.85 -11.47
C ALA A 96 28.24 -15.91 -11.95
N ASP A 97 29.00 -15.64 -13.02
CA ASP A 97 30.00 -16.57 -13.56
C ASP A 97 31.24 -16.72 -12.69
N GLU A 98 31.59 -15.69 -11.91
CA GLU A 98 32.65 -15.78 -10.88
C GLU A 98 32.09 -16.37 -9.57
N GLU A 99 30.86 -16.02 -9.17
CA GLU A 99 30.20 -16.57 -7.97
C GLU A 99 30.18 -18.11 -7.99
N ASP A 100 29.86 -18.71 -9.14
CA ASP A 100 29.75 -20.16 -9.31
C ASP A 100 31.06 -20.93 -9.03
N LYS A 101 32.21 -20.25 -9.01
CA LYS A 101 33.53 -20.86 -8.77
C LYS A 101 33.89 -20.99 -7.29
N HIS A 102 33.15 -20.33 -6.40
CA HIS A 102 33.50 -20.22 -5.00
C HIS A 102 32.52 -20.94 -4.09
N ILE A 103 33.00 -21.33 -2.90
CA ILE A 103 32.15 -21.84 -1.82
C ILE A 103 31.78 -20.67 -0.90
N ILE A 104 30.48 -20.36 -0.84
CA ILE A 104 29.95 -19.16 -0.18
C ILE A 104 29.08 -19.56 1.00
N ALA A 105 29.45 -19.12 2.20
CA ALA A 105 28.66 -19.29 3.42
C ALA A 105 27.51 -18.28 3.52
N GLN A 106 26.42 -18.69 4.16
CA GLN A 106 25.28 -17.80 4.43
C GLN A 106 25.61 -16.70 5.45
N ALA A 107 24.85 -15.61 5.40
CA ALA A 107 24.98 -14.49 6.34
C ALA A 107 24.53 -14.85 7.77
N SER A 108 23.74 -15.91 7.93
CA SER A 108 23.26 -16.45 9.20
C SER A 108 24.34 -17.21 9.99
N ALA A 109 25.46 -17.56 9.36
CA ALA A 109 26.55 -18.27 10.03
C ALA A 109 27.08 -17.48 11.24
N LEU A 110 27.15 -18.15 12.40
CA LEU A 110 27.54 -17.57 13.67
C LEU A 110 29.02 -17.20 13.68
N LEU A 111 29.30 -15.94 14.02
CA LEU A 111 30.64 -15.40 14.17
C LEU A 111 30.84 -14.89 15.60
N ASP A 112 32.08 -14.94 16.08
CA ASP A 112 32.47 -14.31 17.34
C ASP A 112 32.74 -12.79 17.18
N ASP A 113 33.08 -12.11 18.28
CA ASP A 113 33.43 -10.67 18.29
C ASP A 113 34.62 -10.31 17.40
N SER A 114 35.43 -11.31 17.02
CA SER A 114 36.56 -11.17 16.11
C SER A 114 36.21 -11.60 14.68
N ASN A 115 34.92 -11.75 14.34
CA ASN A 115 34.39 -12.23 13.06
C ASN A 115 34.86 -13.64 12.66
N GLN A 116 35.31 -14.47 13.61
CA GLN A 116 35.72 -15.86 13.35
C GLN A 116 34.51 -16.79 13.41
N PHE A 117 34.49 -17.83 12.57
CA PHE A 117 33.42 -18.84 12.62
C PHE A 117 33.44 -19.60 13.95
N VAL A 118 32.26 -19.70 14.57
CA VAL A 118 32.07 -20.40 15.85
C VAL A 118 31.82 -21.90 15.61
N ASP A 119 30.98 -22.21 14.62
CA ASP A 119 30.57 -23.58 14.34
C ASP A 119 31.62 -24.35 13.53
N SER A 120 31.78 -25.64 13.84
CA SER A 120 32.68 -26.53 13.09
C SER A 120 32.15 -26.90 11.70
N LYS A 121 30.86 -26.63 11.43
CA LYS A 121 30.18 -26.92 10.16
C LYS A 121 29.28 -25.74 9.84
N VAL A 122 29.37 -25.26 8.61
CA VAL A 122 28.68 -24.06 8.13
C VAL A 122 27.89 -24.41 6.87
N GLU A 123 26.65 -23.92 6.79
CA GLU A 123 25.85 -24.01 5.58
C GLU A 123 26.42 -23.10 4.49
N ALA A 124 26.67 -23.68 3.33
CA ALA A 124 27.29 -22.99 2.20
C ALA A 124 26.65 -23.40 0.87
N ARG A 125 26.92 -22.61 -0.17
CA ARG A 125 26.56 -22.93 -1.54
C ARG A 125 27.78 -22.95 -2.44
N HIS A 126 27.74 -23.80 -3.47
CA HIS A 126 28.72 -23.87 -4.55
C HIS A 126 27.97 -24.11 -5.86
N GLY A 127 27.87 -23.07 -6.69
CA GLY A 127 26.91 -23.01 -7.79
C GLY A 127 25.49 -23.31 -7.30
N GLU A 128 24.80 -24.24 -7.96
CA GLU A 128 23.42 -24.64 -7.61
C GLU A 128 23.32 -25.62 -6.41
N LYS A 129 24.45 -26.03 -5.81
CA LYS A 129 24.47 -27.05 -4.75
C LYS A 129 24.52 -26.42 -3.36
N PHE A 130 23.64 -26.90 -2.48
CA PHE A 130 23.67 -26.60 -1.04
C PHE A 130 24.53 -27.64 -0.31
N LEU A 131 25.51 -27.18 0.45
CA LEU A 131 26.52 -28.00 1.11
C LEU A 131 26.62 -27.61 2.59
N VAL A 132 27.17 -28.53 3.38
CA VAL A 132 27.56 -28.26 4.76
C VAL A 132 29.04 -28.59 4.87
N GLU A 133 29.87 -27.57 4.95
CA GLU A 133 31.33 -27.66 4.88
C GLU A 133 31.98 -27.16 6.17
N GLY A 134 33.25 -27.50 6.36
CA GLY A 134 34.06 -26.88 7.41
C GLY A 134 34.38 -25.42 7.07
N PRO A 135 34.54 -24.52 8.07
CA PRO A 135 34.92 -23.13 7.85
C PRO A 135 36.17 -22.93 6.97
N GLU A 136 37.07 -23.93 6.92
CA GLU A 136 38.28 -23.93 6.11
C GLU A 136 38.06 -24.02 4.60
N SER A 137 36.93 -24.57 4.17
CA SER A 137 36.54 -24.67 2.76
C SER A 137 35.82 -23.41 2.26
N ILE A 138 35.46 -22.49 3.17
CA ILE A 138 34.68 -21.30 2.84
C ILE A 138 35.61 -20.20 2.31
N GLU A 139 35.31 -19.69 1.12
CA GLU A 139 36.08 -18.61 0.49
C GLU A 139 35.39 -17.25 0.64
N PHE A 140 34.06 -17.23 0.61
CA PHE A 140 33.26 -16.02 0.76
C PHE A 140 32.09 -16.24 1.71
N ARG A 141 31.53 -15.14 2.20
CA ARG A 141 30.30 -15.12 2.99
C ARG A 141 29.39 -14.01 2.49
N ASP A 142 28.09 -14.28 2.48
CA ASP A 142 27.06 -13.27 2.26
C ASP A 142 27.24 -12.06 3.22
N VAL A 143 26.96 -10.85 2.72
CA VAL A 143 27.14 -9.61 3.49
C VAL A 143 26.02 -9.41 4.49
N SER A 144 24.78 -9.68 4.07
CA SER A 144 23.57 -9.43 4.83
C SER A 144 22.48 -10.42 4.45
N THR A 145 21.63 -10.80 5.40
CA THR A 145 20.45 -11.62 5.13
C THR A 145 19.44 -10.90 4.22
N ALA A 146 19.44 -9.57 4.20
CA ALA A 146 18.55 -8.79 3.34
C ALA A 146 18.99 -8.77 1.86
N GLN A 147 20.21 -9.23 1.54
CA GLN A 147 20.76 -9.11 0.19
C GLN A 147 20.03 -9.93 -0.87
N ILE A 148 19.30 -10.95 -0.46
CA ILE A 148 18.54 -11.84 -1.35
C ILE A 148 17.14 -11.31 -1.69
N VAL A 149 16.67 -10.27 -0.99
CA VAL A 149 15.32 -9.71 -1.17
C VAL A 149 15.35 -8.33 -1.83
N SER A 150 14.25 -7.99 -2.51
CA SER A 150 14.04 -6.63 -3.05
C SER A 150 13.82 -5.62 -1.93
N VAL A 151 14.00 -4.33 -2.22
CA VAL A 151 13.69 -3.23 -1.27
C VAL A 151 12.26 -3.33 -0.72
N SER A 152 11.27 -3.62 -1.56
CA SER A 152 9.87 -3.74 -1.13
C SER A 152 9.60 -4.95 -0.24
N THR A 153 10.29 -6.07 -0.51
CA THR A 153 10.22 -7.28 0.32
C THR A 153 10.99 -7.09 1.63
N GLY A 154 12.07 -6.30 1.60
CA GLY A 154 12.87 -5.89 2.74
C GLY A 154 12.11 -5.06 3.79
N LEU A 155 10.90 -4.56 3.48
CA LEU A 155 10.02 -3.82 4.39
C LEU A 155 9.02 -4.69 5.15
N ILE A 156 9.03 -6.01 4.92
CA ILE A 156 8.14 -6.97 5.58
C ILE A 156 8.86 -7.55 6.80
N PRO A 157 8.40 -7.28 8.04
CA PRO A 157 8.98 -7.90 9.24
C PRO A 157 8.64 -9.39 9.25
N PHE A 158 9.43 -10.22 9.94
CA PHE A 158 9.14 -11.66 10.09
C PHE A 158 8.87 -12.39 8.76
N LEU A 159 9.52 -11.97 7.68
CA LEU A 159 9.31 -12.53 6.33
C LEU A 159 9.56 -14.05 6.31
N GLU A 160 10.48 -14.53 7.12
CA GLU A 160 10.80 -15.94 7.31
C GLU A 160 9.62 -16.80 7.79
N HIS A 161 8.56 -16.17 8.30
CA HIS A 161 7.34 -16.81 8.79
C HIS A 161 6.15 -16.66 7.83
N ASP A 162 6.38 -16.11 6.64
CA ASP A 162 5.36 -15.94 5.61
C ASP A 162 5.61 -16.83 4.39
N ASP A 163 4.55 -17.44 3.86
CA ASP A 163 4.60 -18.09 2.55
C ASP A 163 5.02 -17.10 1.46
N ALA A 164 5.88 -17.55 0.55
CA ALA A 164 6.46 -16.71 -0.50
C ALA A 164 5.40 -16.03 -1.40
N ASN A 165 4.26 -16.69 -1.67
CA ASN A 165 3.20 -16.08 -2.47
C ASN A 165 2.51 -14.95 -1.70
N ARG A 166 2.40 -15.06 -0.37
CA ARG A 166 1.83 -14.00 0.48
C ARG A 166 2.80 -12.85 0.69
N ALA A 167 4.08 -13.14 0.84
CA ALA A 167 5.12 -12.11 0.83
C ALA A 167 5.11 -11.32 -0.49
N LEU A 168 5.02 -11.99 -1.65
CA LEU A 168 4.90 -11.35 -2.96
C LEU A 168 3.70 -10.40 -3.01
N MET A 169 2.56 -10.85 -2.51
CA MET A 169 1.36 -10.02 -2.38
C MET A 169 1.60 -8.80 -1.49
N GLY A 170 2.23 -8.98 -0.33
CA GLY A 170 2.64 -7.92 0.59
C GLY A 170 3.51 -6.84 -0.08
N SER A 171 4.59 -7.24 -0.74
CA SER A 171 5.49 -6.34 -1.48
C SER A 171 4.75 -5.55 -2.57
N ASN A 172 3.79 -6.19 -3.26
CA ASN A 172 2.99 -5.53 -4.30
C ASN A 172 1.98 -4.53 -3.73
N MET A 173 1.40 -4.83 -2.56
CA MET A 173 0.39 -3.98 -1.92
C MET A 173 0.99 -2.71 -1.35
N GLN A 174 2.22 -2.74 -0.85
CA GLN A 174 2.93 -1.53 -0.40
C GLN A 174 3.04 -0.47 -1.51
N ARG A 175 3.29 -0.89 -2.76
CA ARG A 175 3.32 0.02 -3.93
C ARG A 175 1.95 0.60 -4.31
N GLN A 176 0.88 0.04 -3.78
CA GLN A 176 -0.50 0.49 -3.98
C GLN A 176 -1.01 1.32 -2.80
N ALA A 177 -0.19 1.53 -1.77
CA ALA A 177 -0.58 2.30 -0.61
C ALA A 177 -0.79 3.78 -0.98
N VAL A 178 -1.88 4.37 -0.46
CA VAL A 178 -2.20 5.78 -0.68
C VAL A 178 -1.54 6.62 0.42
N PRO A 179 -0.84 7.71 0.09
CA PRO A 179 -0.34 8.64 1.09
C PRO A 179 -1.48 9.18 1.96
N LEU A 180 -1.35 8.98 3.27
CA LEU A 180 -2.33 9.41 4.26
C LEU A 180 -2.05 10.83 4.72
N LEU A 181 -3.09 11.53 5.16
CA LEU A 181 -2.97 12.86 5.78
C LEU A 181 -2.09 12.82 7.04
N ARG A 182 -2.14 11.70 7.77
CA ARG A 182 -1.39 11.42 9.00
C ARG A 182 -0.78 10.02 8.91
N GLY A 183 0.16 9.81 7.99
CA GLY A 183 0.93 8.57 7.94
C GLY A 183 1.75 8.41 9.22
N GLU A 184 1.82 7.19 9.75
CA GLU A 184 2.67 6.84 10.90
C GLU A 184 3.73 5.84 10.43
N ALA A 185 4.96 5.95 10.93
CA ALA A 185 5.95 4.89 10.74
C ALA A 185 5.49 3.61 11.47
N PRO A 186 5.80 2.41 10.96
CA PRO A 186 5.47 1.17 11.65
C PRO A 186 6.19 1.09 13.01
N ILE A 187 5.47 0.66 14.06
CA ILE A 187 6.08 0.38 15.38
C ILE A 187 7.12 -0.74 15.26
N ILE A 188 6.81 -1.75 14.43
CA ILE A 188 7.68 -2.88 14.10
C ILE A 188 8.22 -2.66 12.67
N GLY A 189 9.39 -2.04 12.56
CA GLY A 189 10.06 -1.82 11.27
C GLY A 189 11.08 -2.91 10.94
N THR A 190 11.65 -2.86 9.74
CA THR A 190 12.81 -3.71 9.36
C THR A 190 14.12 -2.94 9.31
N GLY A 191 14.06 -1.61 9.40
CA GLY A 191 15.19 -0.70 9.24
C GLY A 191 15.34 -0.19 7.80
N MET A 192 14.65 -0.81 6.84
CA MET A 192 14.64 -0.38 5.44
C MET A 192 13.81 0.90 5.22
N GLU A 193 12.89 1.21 6.14
CA GLU A 193 11.99 2.37 6.05
C GLU A 193 12.75 3.70 5.93
N ARG A 194 13.84 3.85 6.68
CA ARG A 194 14.68 5.05 6.68
C ARG A 194 15.45 5.22 5.39
N GLU A 195 16.05 4.15 4.88
CA GLU A 195 16.81 4.17 3.63
C GLU A 195 15.90 4.44 2.43
N VAL A 196 14.71 3.81 2.39
CA VAL A 196 13.71 4.07 1.34
C VAL A 196 13.25 5.53 1.35
N ALA A 197 12.94 6.09 2.53
CA ALA A 197 12.53 7.47 2.65
C ALA A 197 13.63 8.45 2.19
N ARG A 198 14.88 8.20 2.59
CA ARG A 198 16.06 8.98 2.21
C ARG A 198 16.34 8.94 0.71
N ASP A 199 16.37 7.75 0.12
CA ASP A 199 16.78 7.57 -1.28
C ASP A 199 15.65 7.89 -2.27
N SER A 200 14.39 7.97 -1.80
CA SER A 200 13.24 8.37 -2.62
C SER A 200 13.29 9.83 -3.11
N GLY A 201 14.11 10.68 -2.48
CA GLY A 201 14.14 12.12 -2.74
C GLY A 201 12.89 12.89 -2.29
N GLN A 202 12.02 12.27 -1.47
CA GLN A 202 10.84 12.93 -0.91
C GLN A 202 11.13 13.69 0.39
N VAL A 203 12.11 13.23 1.18
CA VAL A 203 12.54 13.84 2.43
C VAL A 203 13.62 14.88 2.15
N VAL A 204 13.53 16.06 2.79
CA VAL A 204 14.60 17.06 2.73
C VAL A 204 15.57 16.79 3.87
N LEU A 205 16.83 16.46 3.55
CA LEU A 205 17.87 16.15 4.55
C LEU A 205 18.85 17.30 4.72
N ALA A 206 19.40 17.43 5.93
CA ALA A 206 20.46 18.39 6.24
C ALA A 206 21.78 17.96 5.56
N PRO A 207 22.41 18.80 4.71
CA PRO A 207 23.67 18.46 4.06
C PRO A 207 24.89 18.58 4.99
N VAL A 208 24.78 19.40 6.03
CA VAL A 208 25.81 19.72 7.02
C VAL A 208 25.16 19.95 8.38
N ASP A 209 25.95 19.90 9.44
CA ASP A 209 25.52 20.33 10.77
C ASP A 209 25.27 21.83 10.77
N GLY A 210 24.27 22.28 11.53
CA GLY A 210 23.97 23.71 11.61
C GLY A 210 22.73 24.03 12.44
N ILE A 211 22.28 25.29 12.35
CA ILE A 211 21.11 25.78 13.08
C ILE A 211 20.03 26.27 12.12
N MET A 212 18.78 25.89 12.39
CA MET A 212 17.65 26.31 11.58
C MET A 212 17.37 27.82 11.74
N ALA A 213 17.69 28.59 10.70
CA ALA A 213 17.42 30.02 10.63
C ALA A 213 15.92 30.33 10.45
N SER A 214 15.22 29.50 9.68
CA SER A 214 13.78 29.63 9.42
C SER A 214 13.16 28.27 9.10
N ALA A 215 11.98 28.00 9.67
CA ALA A 215 11.16 26.85 9.32
C ALA A 215 9.72 27.33 9.09
N THR A 216 9.27 27.29 7.84
CA THR A 216 7.91 27.69 7.45
C THR A 216 7.29 26.60 6.59
N ALA A 217 5.96 26.63 6.42
CA ALA A 217 5.31 25.67 5.54
C ALA A 217 5.87 25.70 4.11
N LYS A 218 6.27 26.86 3.57
CA LYS A 218 6.71 26.97 2.17
C LYS A 218 8.21 26.78 1.96
N LYS A 219 9.02 27.01 2.98
CA LYS A 219 10.48 26.88 2.90
C LYS A 219 11.12 26.66 4.26
N VAL A 220 12.24 25.93 4.27
CA VAL A 220 13.14 25.80 5.41
C VAL A 220 14.51 26.36 5.05
N ILE A 221 15.19 27.00 6.00
CA ILE A 221 16.51 27.60 5.82
C ILE A 221 17.41 27.13 6.95
N LEU A 222 18.45 26.37 6.61
CA LEU A 222 19.50 25.90 7.51
C LEU A 222 20.72 26.81 7.35
N LYS A 223 21.24 27.32 8.46
CA LYS A 223 22.54 28.00 8.50
C LYS A 223 23.59 26.99 8.95
N GLY A 224 24.42 26.55 8.00
CA GLY A 224 25.44 25.54 8.24
C GLY A 224 26.59 26.06 9.10
N ASP A 225 27.22 25.16 9.84
CA ASP A 225 28.47 25.44 10.57
C ASP A 225 29.64 25.75 9.60
N ASP A 226 29.47 25.45 8.31
CA ASP A 226 30.37 25.86 7.21
C ASP A 226 30.20 27.34 6.79
N GLY A 227 29.26 28.06 7.41
CA GLY A 227 28.97 29.47 7.16
C GLY A 227 28.04 29.74 5.97
N LYS A 228 27.50 28.71 5.31
CA LYS A 228 26.55 28.85 4.20
C LYS A 228 25.11 28.69 4.64
N ASP A 229 24.21 29.41 3.97
CA ASP A 229 22.77 29.27 4.15
C ASP A 229 22.20 28.34 3.07
N TYR A 230 21.52 27.29 3.50
CA TYR A 230 20.85 26.30 2.66
C TYR A 230 19.34 26.52 2.72
N ALA A 231 18.75 27.03 1.64
CA ALA A 231 17.31 27.30 1.55
C ALA A 231 16.61 26.26 0.66
N TYR A 232 15.61 25.58 1.22
CA TYR A 232 14.84 24.56 0.53
C TYR A 232 13.37 24.98 0.41
N PRO A 233 12.84 25.20 -0.81
CA PRO A 233 11.41 25.37 -1.03
C PRO A 233 10.71 24.02 -0.87
N LEU A 234 9.60 24.00 -0.14
CA LEU A 234 8.81 22.79 0.11
C LEU A 234 7.68 22.67 -0.90
N LYS A 235 7.48 21.47 -1.45
CA LYS A 235 6.35 21.16 -2.34
C LYS A 235 5.04 21.17 -1.55
N LYS A 236 3.99 21.76 -2.11
CA LYS A 236 2.67 21.86 -1.49
C LYS A 236 1.59 21.44 -2.45
N PHE A 237 0.75 20.50 -1.99
CA PHE A 237 -0.45 20.02 -2.69
C PHE A 237 -0.24 19.77 -4.18
N THR A 238 0.90 19.15 -4.52
CA THR A 238 1.24 18.82 -5.90
C THR A 238 0.58 17.50 -6.28
N ARG A 239 -0.11 17.47 -7.43
CA ARG A 239 -0.74 16.26 -7.95
C ARG A 239 0.32 15.23 -8.38
N SER A 240 0.18 13.97 -7.97
CA SER A 240 0.95 12.84 -8.50
C SER A 240 0.35 12.30 -9.81
N ASN A 241 1.07 11.42 -10.49
CA ASN A 241 0.56 10.78 -11.72
C ASN A 241 -0.75 10.00 -11.47
N GLN A 242 -0.85 9.34 -10.32
CA GLN A 242 -2.01 8.56 -9.88
C GLN A 242 -3.10 9.42 -9.22
N GLY A 243 -2.99 10.75 -9.23
CA GLY A 243 -3.98 11.65 -8.63
C GLY A 243 -3.93 11.72 -7.09
N THR A 244 -2.88 11.20 -6.46
CA THR A 244 -2.62 11.40 -5.02
C THR A 244 -1.92 12.74 -4.76
N CYS A 245 -1.81 13.13 -3.49
CA CYS A 245 -1.21 14.40 -3.08
C CYS A 245 0.26 14.23 -2.65
N ILE A 246 1.17 15.00 -3.27
CA ILE A 246 2.55 15.18 -2.86
C ILE A 246 2.68 16.53 -2.14
N THR A 247 3.03 16.48 -0.87
CA THR A 247 3.17 17.66 -0.01
C THR A 247 4.24 17.39 1.03
N GLN A 248 5.06 18.39 1.30
CA GLN A 248 6.14 18.32 2.26
C GLN A 248 5.83 19.17 3.49
N TYR A 249 6.24 18.71 4.68
CA TYR A 249 5.99 19.40 5.94
C TYR A 249 7.30 19.57 6.72
N PRO A 250 7.63 20.77 7.20
CA PRO A 250 8.81 20.95 8.04
C PRO A 250 8.65 20.17 9.35
N ARG A 251 9.69 19.45 9.77
CA ARG A 251 9.73 18.76 11.08
C ARG A 251 10.55 19.52 12.12
N VAL A 252 11.48 20.33 11.64
CA VAL A 252 12.36 21.14 12.48
C VAL A 252 11.74 22.49 12.84
N ARG A 253 12.17 23.07 13.96
CA ARG A 253 11.77 24.40 14.43
C ARG A 253 12.89 25.42 14.23
N LYS A 254 12.52 26.71 14.18
CA LYS A 254 13.52 27.79 14.16
C LYS A 254 14.37 27.74 15.44
N GLY A 255 15.68 27.83 15.29
CA GLY A 255 16.66 27.78 16.38
C GLY A 255 17.09 26.37 16.79
N GLU A 256 16.48 25.33 16.22
CA GLU A 256 16.89 23.95 16.43
C GLU A 256 18.25 23.68 15.76
N ARG A 257 19.14 22.98 16.48
CA ARG A 257 20.40 22.47 15.91
C ARG A 257 20.14 21.13 15.25
N VAL A 258 20.63 20.96 14.04
CA VAL A 258 20.43 19.75 13.23
C VAL A 258 21.77 19.16 12.84
N GLU A 259 21.80 17.83 12.73
CA GLU A 259 22.96 17.07 12.29
C GLU A 259 22.87 16.74 10.80
N LYS A 260 24.02 16.56 10.15
CA LYS A 260 24.11 16.09 8.77
C LYS A 260 23.34 14.78 8.60
N GLY A 261 22.41 14.77 7.66
CA GLY A 261 21.55 13.62 7.36
C GLY A 261 20.25 13.58 8.16
N GLN A 262 20.00 14.52 9.08
CA GLN A 262 18.70 14.65 9.76
C GLN A 262 17.63 15.16 8.80
N ALA A 263 16.40 14.65 8.93
CA ALA A 263 15.25 15.11 8.15
C ALA A 263 14.80 16.51 8.60
N LEU A 264 14.90 17.48 7.68
CA LEU A 264 14.39 18.84 7.85
C LEU A 264 12.89 18.94 7.53
N ALA A 265 12.44 18.19 6.53
CA ALA A 265 11.04 18.12 6.13
C ALA A 265 10.67 16.72 5.62
N ASP A 266 9.50 16.25 6.03
CA ASP A 266 8.89 15.00 5.58
C ASP A 266 8.04 15.21 4.32
N GLY A 267 7.81 14.14 3.56
CA GLY A 267 6.86 14.07 2.45
C GLY A 267 5.47 13.59 2.88
N SER A 268 4.61 13.26 1.91
CA SER A 268 3.23 12.81 2.17
C SER A 268 3.11 11.43 2.81
N ALA A 269 4.16 10.62 2.74
CA ALA A 269 4.18 9.23 3.20
C ALA A 269 5.46 8.96 3.99
N THR A 270 5.95 9.95 4.75
CA THR A 270 7.07 9.79 5.66
C THR A 270 6.76 10.38 7.03
N ASP A 271 7.32 9.79 8.07
CA ASP A 271 7.21 10.22 9.47
C ASP A 271 8.61 10.24 10.09
N ASN A 272 9.13 11.43 10.38
CA ASN A 272 10.49 11.65 10.90
C ASN A 272 11.59 11.04 10.02
N GLY A 273 11.45 11.12 8.71
CA GLY A 273 12.43 10.56 7.77
C GLY A 273 12.34 9.04 7.60
N GLU A 274 11.29 8.38 8.11
CA GLU A 274 10.99 6.97 7.86
C GLU A 274 9.76 6.83 6.95
N LEU A 275 9.68 5.75 6.19
CA LEU A 275 8.54 5.45 5.32
C LEU A 275 7.27 5.15 6.13
N ALA A 276 6.20 5.90 5.85
CA ALA A 276 4.92 5.88 6.56
C ALA A 276 3.73 5.76 5.58
N LEU A 277 3.52 4.55 5.05
CA LEU A 277 2.45 4.19 4.11
C LEU A 277 1.06 3.96 4.77
N GLY A 278 1.04 3.79 6.09
CA GLY A 278 -0.11 3.26 6.81
C GLY A 278 -0.20 3.82 8.23
N GLN A 279 -0.84 3.07 9.11
CA GLN A 279 -1.01 3.41 10.52
C GLN A 279 -0.94 2.18 11.40
N ASN A 280 -0.53 2.41 12.65
CA ASN A 280 -0.54 1.38 13.68
C ASN A 280 -1.92 1.35 14.32
N VAL A 281 -2.54 0.17 14.34
CA VAL A 281 -3.91 -0.02 14.84
C VAL A 281 -4.00 -1.23 15.75
N LEU A 282 -4.87 -1.12 16.75
CA LEU A 282 -5.15 -2.23 17.66
C LEU A 282 -6.08 -3.24 16.99
N CYS A 283 -5.55 -4.40 16.65
CA CYS A 283 -6.25 -5.47 15.95
C CYS A 283 -6.67 -6.58 16.91
N ALA A 284 -7.83 -7.20 16.64
CA ALA A 284 -8.27 -8.42 17.30
C ALA A 284 -8.64 -9.49 16.28
N PHE A 285 -8.16 -10.72 16.51
CA PHE A 285 -8.43 -11.88 15.65
C PHE A 285 -9.63 -12.68 16.18
N LEU A 286 -10.84 -12.24 15.82
CA LEU A 286 -12.11 -12.84 16.24
C LEU A 286 -13.12 -12.82 15.09
N SER A 287 -14.05 -13.76 15.05
CA SER A 287 -15.17 -13.73 14.09
C SER A 287 -16.31 -12.88 14.63
N TRP A 288 -16.82 -11.95 13.81
CA TRP A 288 -17.83 -10.98 14.21
C TRP A 288 -19.04 -11.02 13.29
N GLU A 289 -20.07 -11.78 13.67
CA GLU A 289 -21.39 -11.87 13.02
C GLU A 289 -21.38 -12.05 11.48
N GLY A 290 -20.30 -12.61 10.94
CA GLY A 290 -20.11 -12.74 9.49
C GLY A 290 -19.71 -11.43 8.78
N TYR A 291 -19.64 -10.30 9.48
CA TYR A 291 -19.14 -9.05 8.90
C TYR A 291 -17.68 -9.18 8.47
N ASN A 292 -16.87 -9.98 9.15
CA ASN A 292 -15.51 -10.29 8.71
C ASN A 292 -15.40 -11.69 8.07
N PHE A 293 -16.45 -12.15 7.38
CA PHE A 293 -16.40 -13.39 6.62
C PHE A 293 -15.33 -13.32 5.50
N GLU A 294 -14.60 -14.42 5.32
CA GLU A 294 -13.46 -14.52 4.39
C GLU A 294 -12.40 -13.45 4.65
N ASP A 295 -12.38 -12.42 3.78
CA ASP A 295 -11.43 -11.31 3.76
C ASP A 295 -12.05 -9.98 4.17
N ALA A 296 -13.30 -9.98 4.59
CA ALA A 296 -13.93 -8.76 5.03
C ALA A 296 -13.29 -8.27 6.35
N ILE A 297 -13.21 -6.95 6.50
CA ILE A 297 -12.63 -6.29 7.67
C ILE A 297 -13.70 -5.42 8.31
N VAL A 298 -13.78 -5.49 9.64
CA VAL A 298 -14.60 -4.59 10.44
C VAL A 298 -13.67 -3.57 11.09
N ILE A 299 -14.06 -2.29 11.03
CA ILE A 299 -13.29 -1.19 11.63
C ILE A 299 -14.14 -0.39 12.62
N SER A 300 -13.49 0.19 13.62
CA SER A 300 -14.10 1.14 14.54
C SER A 300 -14.30 2.51 13.89
N GLU A 301 -15.45 3.13 14.15
CA GLU A 301 -15.73 4.52 13.80
C GLU A 301 -14.70 5.49 14.40
N ARG A 302 -14.05 5.13 15.52
CA ARG A 302 -12.97 5.91 16.16
C ARG A 302 -11.88 6.29 15.17
N LEU A 303 -11.52 5.36 14.27
CA LEU A 303 -10.51 5.61 13.23
C LEU A 303 -10.96 6.75 12.29
N MET A 304 -12.23 6.76 11.88
CA MET A 304 -12.77 7.81 11.03
C MET A 304 -12.85 9.17 11.77
N GLN A 305 -13.21 9.15 13.05
CA GLN A 305 -13.29 10.36 13.90
C GLN A 305 -11.91 11.02 14.07
N GLN A 306 -10.85 10.21 14.20
CA GLN A 306 -9.47 10.69 14.35
C GLN A 306 -8.78 11.07 13.01
N ASP A 307 -9.51 11.03 11.89
CA ASP A 307 -8.98 11.17 10.52
C ASP A 307 -7.87 10.13 10.20
N LYS A 308 -7.90 8.97 10.86
CA LYS A 308 -7.08 7.81 10.50
C LYS A 308 -7.48 7.27 9.13
N PHE A 309 -6.51 6.78 8.36
CA PHE A 309 -6.70 6.32 6.96
C PHE A 309 -7.37 7.33 6.00
N THR A 310 -7.23 8.63 6.27
CA THR A 310 -7.76 9.68 5.39
C THR A 310 -6.70 10.12 4.38
N SER A 311 -7.07 10.25 3.11
CA SER A 311 -6.16 10.65 2.03
C SER A 311 -6.66 11.90 1.29
N ILE A 312 -5.76 12.58 0.57
CA ILE A 312 -6.11 13.69 -0.33
C ILE A 312 -5.84 13.24 -1.76
N HIS A 313 -6.85 13.39 -2.60
CA HIS A 313 -6.79 13.15 -4.03
C HIS A 313 -6.95 14.46 -4.79
N ILE A 314 -6.19 14.64 -5.85
CA ILE A 314 -6.21 15.85 -6.68
C ILE A 314 -6.48 15.41 -8.11
N GLU A 315 -7.67 15.71 -8.58
CA GLU A 315 -8.06 15.46 -9.96
C GLU A 315 -7.83 16.70 -10.83
N LYS A 316 -7.48 16.42 -12.08
CA LYS A 316 -7.20 17.44 -13.10
C LYS A 316 -8.29 17.36 -14.16
N TYR A 317 -9.09 18.40 -14.28
CA TYR A 317 -10.05 18.56 -15.36
C TYR A 317 -9.52 19.59 -16.35
N GLU A 318 -9.61 19.30 -17.63
CA GLU A 318 -9.12 20.21 -18.67
C GLU A 318 -10.13 20.38 -19.79
N VAL A 319 -10.17 21.59 -20.33
CA VAL A 319 -11.00 21.94 -21.48
C VAL A 319 -10.21 22.85 -22.41
N GLU A 320 -10.44 22.64 -23.70
CA GLU A 320 -9.84 23.42 -24.78
C GLU A 320 -10.91 24.23 -25.50
N SER A 321 -10.54 25.46 -25.85
CA SER A 321 -11.25 26.31 -26.80
C SER A 321 -10.56 26.17 -28.15
N ARG A 322 -11.29 25.71 -29.16
CA ARG A 322 -10.75 25.48 -30.51
C ARG A 322 -11.34 26.45 -31.52
N ASP A 323 -10.55 26.77 -32.53
CA ASP A 323 -11.04 27.43 -33.73
C ASP A 323 -11.71 26.39 -34.63
N THR A 324 -13.01 26.56 -34.88
CA THR A 324 -13.80 25.63 -35.70
C THR A 324 -14.21 26.30 -37.01
N LYS A 325 -14.59 25.50 -38.00
CA LYS A 325 -15.08 26.04 -39.29
C LYS A 325 -16.33 26.91 -39.16
N LEU A 326 -17.11 26.71 -38.10
CA LEU A 326 -18.35 27.46 -37.82
C LEU A 326 -18.09 28.73 -36.99
N GLY A 327 -16.84 28.93 -36.55
CA GLY A 327 -16.44 30.02 -35.67
C GLY A 327 -15.60 29.51 -34.49
N PRO A 328 -14.93 30.42 -33.77
CA PRO A 328 -14.16 30.05 -32.59
C PRO A 328 -15.08 29.61 -31.45
N GLU A 329 -14.68 28.59 -30.70
CA GLU A 329 -15.25 28.32 -29.39
C GLU A 329 -14.77 29.38 -28.40
N GLU A 330 -15.68 29.85 -27.56
CA GLU A 330 -15.40 30.91 -26.59
C GLU A 330 -15.60 30.40 -25.16
N ILE A 331 -14.70 30.83 -24.27
CA ILE A 331 -14.83 30.63 -22.83
C ILE A 331 -15.48 31.88 -22.24
N THR A 332 -16.65 31.73 -21.63
CA THR A 332 -17.46 32.85 -21.15
C THR A 332 -18.40 32.45 -20.01
N ARG A 333 -18.81 33.44 -19.21
CA ARG A 333 -19.85 33.30 -18.18
C ARG A 333 -21.27 33.35 -18.75
N ASP A 334 -21.50 33.93 -19.93
CA ASP A 334 -22.83 34.01 -20.56
C ASP A 334 -23.20 32.70 -21.27
N ILE A 335 -23.62 31.71 -20.48
CA ILE A 335 -23.97 30.38 -20.96
C ILE A 335 -25.49 30.32 -21.20
N PRO A 336 -25.95 29.88 -22.39
CA PRO A 336 -27.38 29.80 -22.71
C PRO A 336 -28.11 28.80 -21.78
N ASN A 337 -29.33 29.16 -21.37
CA ASN A 337 -30.24 28.30 -20.60
C ASN A 337 -29.71 27.85 -19.22
N VAL A 338 -28.74 28.58 -18.64
CA VAL A 338 -28.21 28.32 -17.30
C VAL A 338 -28.64 29.44 -16.36
N GLY A 339 -29.17 29.08 -15.18
CA GLY A 339 -29.59 30.05 -14.15
C GLY A 339 -28.43 30.63 -13.34
N GLU A 340 -28.61 31.84 -12.79
CA GLU A 340 -27.60 32.57 -12.00
C GLU A 340 -27.02 31.75 -10.82
N ALA A 341 -27.84 30.89 -10.20
CA ALA A 341 -27.39 30.04 -9.09
C ALA A 341 -26.23 29.11 -9.48
N SER A 342 -26.22 28.59 -10.71
CA SER A 342 -25.16 27.74 -11.24
C SER A 342 -23.91 28.53 -11.65
N LEU A 343 -24.05 29.82 -11.93
CA LEU A 343 -22.95 30.71 -12.34
C LEU A 343 -22.26 31.37 -11.14
N ARG A 344 -22.79 31.25 -9.91
CA ARG A 344 -22.33 31.95 -8.70
C ARG A 344 -20.84 31.83 -8.39
N ASN A 345 -20.21 30.71 -8.77
CA ASN A 345 -18.81 30.43 -8.48
C ASN A 345 -17.88 30.73 -9.66
N LEU A 346 -18.43 31.09 -10.82
CA LEU A 346 -17.65 31.49 -11.99
C LEU A 346 -17.27 32.98 -11.88
N ASP A 347 -16.05 33.29 -12.27
CA ASP A 347 -15.61 34.66 -12.47
C ASP A 347 -16.18 35.27 -13.75
N ASP A 348 -15.86 36.55 -14.01
CA ASP A 348 -16.36 37.28 -15.18
C ASP A 348 -15.89 36.68 -16.51
N SER A 349 -14.83 35.87 -16.50
CA SER A 349 -14.36 35.14 -17.68
C SER A 349 -15.03 33.78 -17.90
N GLY A 350 -15.88 33.34 -16.96
CA GLY A 350 -16.55 32.05 -17.00
C GLY A 350 -15.74 30.91 -16.39
N ILE A 351 -14.72 31.21 -15.57
CA ILE A 351 -13.84 30.22 -14.96
C ILE A 351 -14.14 30.11 -13.46
N ILE A 352 -14.16 28.90 -12.92
CA ILE A 352 -14.41 28.67 -11.50
C ILE A 352 -13.34 29.33 -10.62
N ARG A 353 -13.76 30.02 -9.56
CA ARG A 353 -12.84 30.65 -8.60
C ARG A 353 -12.11 29.61 -7.73
N ILE A 354 -10.84 29.89 -7.42
CA ILE A 354 -10.06 29.09 -6.48
C ILE A 354 -10.71 29.15 -5.08
N GLY A 355 -10.81 27.98 -4.44
CA GLY A 355 -11.45 27.81 -3.14
C GLY A 355 -12.95 27.58 -3.19
N ALA A 356 -13.58 27.56 -4.37
CA ALA A 356 -14.97 27.14 -4.51
C ALA A 356 -15.12 25.65 -4.19
N GLU A 357 -16.20 25.31 -3.47
CA GLU A 357 -16.67 23.94 -3.33
C GLU A 357 -17.57 23.61 -4.51
N VAL A 358 -17.29 22.49 -5.16
CA VAL A 358 -17.95 22.03 -6.37
C VAL A 358 -18.48 20.61 -6.15
N SER A 359 -19.69 20.37 -6.65
CA SER A 359 -20.36 19.08 -6.64
C SER A 359 -20.68 18.63 -8.06
N SER A 360 -21.01 17.35 -8.24
CA SER A 360 -21.44 16.78 -9.52
C SER A 360 -22.43 17.68 -10.27
N GLY A 361 -22.10 18.03 -11.52
CA GLY A 361 -22.91 18.87 -12.40
C GLY A 361 -22.59 20.36 -12.37
N ASP A 362 -21.85 20.84 -11.36
CA ASP A 362 -21.39 22.23 -11.29
C ASP A 362 -20.46 22.56 -12.46
N ILE A 363 -20.55 23.80 -12.96
CA ILE A 363 -19.74 24.28 -14.08
C ILE A 363 -18.36 24.67 -13.55
N LEU A 364 -17.31 24.05 -14.10
CA LEU A 364 -15.92 24.40 -13.82
C LEU A 364 -15.42 25.49 -14.77
N VAL A 365 -15.79 25.38 -16.04
CA VAL A 365 -15.41 26.35 -17.08
C VAL A 365 -16.57 26.47 -18.05
N GLY A 366 -17.12 27.67 -18.16
CA GLY A 366 -18.12 28.02 -19.16
C GLY A 366 -17.53 28.00 -20.56
N LYS A 367 -18.08 27.16 -21.44
CA LYS A 367 -17.67 27.09 -22.85
C LYS A 367 -18.90 27.09 -23.74
N ILE A 368 -18.84 27.91 -24.80
CA ILE A 368 -19.86 27.95 -25.84
C ILE A 368 -19.25 27.59 -27.19
N THR A 369 -19.96 26.74 -27.94
CA THR A 369 -19.58 26.34 -29.30
C THR A 369 -20.63 26.86 -30.28
N PRO A 370 -20.23 27.52 -31.39
CA PRO A 370 -21.15 27.91 -32.45
C PRO A 370 -21.91 26.70 -33.00
N LYS A 371 -23.23 26.84 -33.16
CA LYS A 371 -24.06 25.82 -33.80
C LYS A 371 -23.98 25.97 -35.31
N GLY A 372 -23.96 24.85 -36.03
CA GLY A 372 -24.21 24.87 -37.48
C GLY A 372 -25.65 25.33 -37.76
N GLU A 373 -25.90 25.81 -38.97
CA GLU A 373 -27.26 26.11 -39.43
C GLU A 373 -28.09 24.82 -39.44
N ARG A 374 -28.82 24.57 -38.35
CA ARG A 374 -29.80 23.49 -38.29
C ARG A 374 -31.15 24.04 -38.70
N VAL A 375 -31.77 23.46 -39.72
CA VAL A 375 -33.15 23.77 -40.08
C VAL A 375 -34.04 23.31 -38.93
N LEU A 376 -34.61 24.27 -38.20
CA LEU A 376 -35.53 24.00 -37.10
C LEU A 376 -36.77 23.28 -37.62
N THR A 377 -37.24 22.28 -36.88
CA THR A 377 -38.48 21.59 -37.21
C THR A 377 -39.69 22.52 -37.05
N ALA A 378 -40.84 22.14 -37.61
CA ALA A 378 -42.07 22.92 -37.46
C ALA A 378 -42.46 23.07 -35.97
N GLU A 379 -42.24 22.03 -35.14
CA GLU A 379 -42.51 22.10 -33.70
C GLU A 379 -41.56 23.04 -32.96
N GLU A 380 -40.25 22.99 -33.27
CA GLU A 380 -39.27 23.89 -32.65
C GLU A 380 -39.52 25.35 -33.04
N LYS A 381 -39.89 25.60 -34.31
CA LYS A 381 -40.31 26.93 -34.79
C LYS A 381 -41.55 27.42 -34.05
N LEU A 382 -42.53 26.55 -33.84
CA LEU A 382 -43.74 26.87 -33.10
C LEU A 382 -43.45 27.16 -31.62
N LEU A 383 -42.66 26.32 -30.95
CA LEU A 383 -42.25 26.53 -29.56
C LEU A 383 -41.54 27.88 -29.39
N ARG A 384 -40.62 28.22 -30.30
CA ARG A 384 -39.94 29.52 -30.28
C ARG A 384 -40.90 30.69 -30.52
N ALA A 385 -41.87 30.52 -31.42
CA ALA A 385 -42.89 31.55 -31.66
C ALA A 385 -43.78 31.76 -30.43
N ILE A 386 -44.07 30.72 -29.66
CA ILE A 386 -44.87 30.78 -28.43
C ILE A 386 -44.09 31.42 -27.28
N PHE A 387 -42.85 31.00 -27.04
CA PHE A 387 -42.05 31.44 -25.89
C PHE A 387 -41.24 32.72 -26.14
N GLY A 388 -41.19 33.22 -27.39
CA GLY A 388 -40.45 34.43 -27.74
C GLY A 388 -38.93 34.31 -27.56
N GLU A 389 -38.40 33.09 -27.41
CA GLU A 389 -36.97 32.84 -27.28
C GLU A 389 -36.28 33.13 -28.62
N LYS A 390 -35.43 34.17 -28.64
CA LYS A 390 -34.50 34.39 -29.75
C LYS A 390 -33.54 33.21 -29.82
N ALA A 391 -33.31 32.69 -31.01
CA ALA A 391 -32.29 31.68 -31.25
C ALA A 391 -30.94 32.24 -30.75
N ARG A 392 -30.35 31.60 -29.73
CA ARG A 392 -28.92 31.78 -29.47
C ARG A 392 -28.17 30.81 -30.39
N ASP A 393 -27.29 31.35 -31.23
CA ASP A 393 -26.53 30.61 -32.25
C ASP A 393 -25.42 29.73 -31.67
N VAL A 394 -25.42 29.52 -30.35
CA VAL A 394 -24.38 28.82 -29.61
C VAL A 394 -24.96 27.71 -28.73
N LYS A 395 -24.16 26.67 -28.48
CA LYS A 395 -24.47 25.53 -27.61
C LYS A 395 -23.58 25.58 -26.38
N ASP A 396 -24.14 25.24 -25.22
CA ASP A 396 -23.36 24.96 -24.01
C ASP A 396 -22.52 23.69 -24.21
N THR A 397 -21.21 23.84 -24.19
CA THR A 397 -20.20 22.76 -24.20
C THR A 397 -19.23 22.89 -23.02
N SER A 398 -19.73 23.50 -21.94
CA SER A 398 -18.98 23.79 -20.72
C SER A 398 -18.43 22.52 -20.06
N LEU A 399 -17.27 22.68 -19.43
CA LEU A 399 -16.69 21.65 -18.57
C LEU A 399 -17.46 21.63 -17.25
N ARG A 400 -18.01 20.47 -16.90
CA ARG A 400 -18.77 20.24 -15.67
C ARG A 400 -18.09 19.18 -14.81
N MET A 401 -18.29 19.28 -13.50
CA MET A 401 -17.90 18.22 -12.57
C MET A 401 -18.60 16.90 -12.93
N PRO A 402 -17.86 15.80 -13.14
CA PRO A 402 -18.45 14.51 -13.43
C PRO A 402 -19.38 14.01 -12.31
N HIS A 403 -20.26 13.09 -12.67
CA HIS A 403 -21.16 12.47 -11.71
C HIS A 403 -20.41 11.66 -10.65
N GLY A 404 -20.81 11.83 -9.40
CA GLY A 404 -20.20 11.15 -8.25
C GLY A 404 -18.90 11.79 -7.75
N GLU A 405 -18.42 12.87 -8.37
CA GLU A 405 -17.22 13.57 -7.93
C GLU A 405 -17.56 14.90 -7.27
N SER A 406 -16.76 15.29 -6.28
CA SER A 406 -16.88 16.55 -5.56
C SER A 406 -15.54 16.95 -4.97
N GLY A 407 -15.41 18.23 -4.62
CA GLY A 407 -14.23 18.69 -3.92
C GLY A 407 -14.10 20.20 -3.91
N LYS A 408 -12.88 20.64 -3.64
CA LYS A 408 -12.53 22.06 -3.55
C LYS A 408 -11.52 22.40 -4.62
N VAL A 409 -11.79 23.46 -5.38
CA VAL A 409 -10.85 23.97 -6.39
C VAL A 409 -9.62 24.52 -5.68
N ILE A 410 -8.45 23.98 -5.98
CA ILE A 410 -7.18 24.38 -5.36
C ILE A 410 -6.31 25.25 -6.26
N ASP A 411 -6.42 25.07 -7.58
CA ASP A 411 -5.59 25.75 -8.55
C ASP A 411 -6.25 25.77 -9.93
N VAL A 412 -5.94 26.80 -10.72
CA VAL A 412 -6.45 26.97 -12.08
C VAL A 412 -5.33 27.51 -12.97
N ASN A 413 -4.96 26.73 -13.99
CA ASN A 413 -3.93 27.11 -14.95
C ASN A 413 -4.58 27.45 -16.29
N ILE A 414 -4.24 28.62 -16.82
CA ILE A 414 -4.75 29.12 -18.10
C ILE A 414 -3.57 29.22 -19.06
N PHE A 415 -3.63 28.47 -20.15
CA PHE A 415 -2.65 28.50 -21.23
C PHE A 415 -3.28 29.16 -22.45
N SER A 416 -2.56 30.05 -23.10
CA SER A 416 -3.03 30.71 -24.31
C SER A 416 -1.90 30.91 -25.32
N ARG A 417 -2.24 30.89 -26.61
CA ARG A 417 -1.26 31.21 -27.66
C ARG A 417 -0.70 32.63 -27.52
N GLU A 418 -1.51 33.55 -27.02
CA GLU A 418 -1.12 34.94 -26.77
C GLU A 418 -0.02 35.06 -25.72
N ASN A 419 0.00 34.16 -24.73
CA ASN A 419 1.02 34.11 -23.68
C ASN A 419 2.32 33.41 -24.12
N GLY A 420 2.40 32.96 -25.38
CA GLY A 420 3.56 32.22 -25.92
C GLY A 420 3.59 30.75 -25.53
N ASP A 421 2.49 30.20 -25.00
CA ASP A 421 2.39 28.78 -24.68
C ASP A 421 2.31 27.92 -25.95
N GLN A 422 2.97 26.76 -25.94
CA GLN A 422 2.86 25.78 -27.01
C GLN A 422 1.55 25.00 -26.87
N LEU A 423 0.61 25.26 -27.77
CA LEU A 423 -0.69 24.59 -27.86
C LEU A 423 -0.85 23.88 -29.20
N ASP A 424 -1.63 22.80 -29.20
CA ASP A 424 -1.93 22.03 -30.42
C ASP A 424 -2.56 22.92 -31.51
N ALA A 425 -2.41 22.50 -32.77
CA ALA A 425 -2.95 23.20 -33.92
C ALA A 425 -4.47 23.40 -33.78
N GLY A 426 -4.93 24.66 -33.91
CA GLY A 426 -6.34 25.03 -33.78
C GLY A 426 -6.83 25.25 -32.34
N VAL A 427 -6.01 24.97 -31.32
CA VAL A 427 -6.35 25.31 -29.91
C VAL A 427 -5.95 26.75 -29.62
N ILE A 428 -6.92 27.57 -29.22
CA ILE A 428 -6.74 28.99 -28.89
C ILE A 428 -6.30 29.13 -27.42
N LYS A 429 -7.06 28.48 -26.53
CA LYS A 429 -6.89 28.55 -25.08
C LYS A 429 -7.14 27.16 -24.47
N MET A 430 -6.37 26.81 -23.45
CA MET A 430 -6.55 25.60 -22.66
C MET A 430 -6.65 25.98 -21.18
N ILE A 431 -7.68 25.49 -20.50
CA ILE A 431 -7.86 25.73 -19.07
C ILE A 431 -7.78 24.40 -18.34
N ARG A 432 -6.98 24.37 -17.28
CA ARG A 432 -6.85 23.23 -16.36
C ARG A 432 -7.33 23.65 -14.98
N VAL A 433 -8.27 22.90 -14.43
CA VAL A 433 -8.81 23.10 -13.08
C VAL A 433 -8.38 21.92 -12.22
N PHE A 434 -7.74 22.20 -11.10
CA PHE A 434 -7.35 21.20 -10.10
C PHE A 434 -8.34 21.21 -8.95
N VAL A 435 -8.97 20.07 -8.70
CA VAL A 435 -9.94 19.89 -7.62
C VAL A 435 -9.39 18.87 -6.63
N ALA A 436 -9.26 19.28 -5.38
CA ALA A 436 -8.84 18.41 -4.30
C ALA A 436 -10.04 17.84 -3.55
N GLN A 437 -9.99 16.54 -3.26
CA GLN A 437 -10.98 15.82 -2.48
C GLN A 437 -10.31 15.17 -1.26
N LYS A 438 -10.86 15.41 -0.08
CA LYS A 438 -10.48 14.68 1.15
C LYS A 438 -11.32 13.40 1.20
N ARG A 439 -10.65 12.24 1.13
CA ARG A 439 -11.30 10.93 1.16
C ARG A 439 -11.04 10.24 2.50
N LYS A 440 -12.05 10.25 3.35
CA LYS A 440 -12.06 9.45 4.59
C LYS A 440 -12.14 7.96 4.25
N ILE A 441 -11.87 7.13 5.25
CA ILE A 441 -12.11 5.69 5.13
C ILE A 441 -13.61 5.41 5.03
N SER A 442 -14.00 4.47 4.18
CA SER A 442 -15.40 4.15 3.91
C SER A 442 -15.62 2.65 3.67
N GLU A 443 -16.84 2.17 3.88
CA GLU A 443 -17.21 0.79 3.53
C GLU A 443 -16.97 0.54 2.03
N GLY A 444 -16.33 -0.56 1.69
CA GLY A 444 -15.89 -0.88 0.33
C GLY A 444 -14.43 -0.49 0.01
N ASP A 445 -13.79 0.37 0.82
CA ASP A 445 -12.36 0.63 0.69
C ASP A 445 -11.54 -0.60 1.10
N LYS A 446 -10.32 -0.69 0.55
CA LYS A 446 -9.44 -1.85 0.73
C LYS A 446 -8.26 -1.52 1.63
N LEU A 447 -8.09 -2.33 2.67
CA LEU A 447 -6.95 -2.30 3.58
C LEU A 447 -6.07 -3.53 3.38
N ALA A 448 -4.79 -3.40 3.72
CA ALA A 448 -3.87 -4.52 3.73
C ALA A 448 -2.76 -4.35 4.78
N GLY A 449 -2.33 -5.45 5.38
CA GLY A 449 -1.07 -5.50 6.10
C GLY A 449 0.10 -5.81 5.17
N ARG A 450 1.30 -5.87 5.74
CA ARG A 450 2.54 -6.16 4.98
C ARG A 450 2.71 -7.65 4.67
N HIS A 451 2.03 -8.51 5.40
CA HIS A 451 2.09 -9.99 5.31
C HIS A 451 1.15 -10.59 4.24
N GLY A 452 0.70 -9.78 3.27
CA GLY A 452 -0.19 -10.23 2.20
C GLY A 452 -1.64 -10.50 2.62
N ASN A 453 -2.03 -10.12 3.84
CA ASN A 453 -3.43 -10.06 4.28
C ASN A 453 -4.10 -8.82 3.66
N LYS A 454 -5.21 -9.03 2.95
CA LYS A 454 -5.92 -7.97 2.23
C LYS A 454 -7.40 -8.13 2.45
N GLY A 455 -8.07 -7.05 2.78
CA GLY A 455 -9.49 -7.10 3.03
C GLY A 455 -10.24 -5.84 2.64
N VAL A 456 -11.52 -6.02 2.35
CA VAL A 456 -12.45 -4.92 2.06
C VAL A 456 -13.20 -4.60 3.35
N ILE A 457 -13.34 -3.33 3.65
CA ILE A 457 -14.13 -2.90 4.81
C ILE A 457 -15.59 -3.21 4.53
N SER A 458 -16.17 -4.13 5.30
CA SER A 458 -17.58 -4.51 5.17
C SER A 458 -18.48 -3.69 6.09
N LYS A 459 -17.95 -3.28 7.24
CA LYS A 459 -18.70 -2.55 8.25
C LYS A 459 -17.81 -1.60 9.03
N ILE A 460 -18.30 -0.39 9.24
CA ILE A 460 -17.79 0.55 10.24
C ILE A 460 -18.73 0.49 11.44
N LEU A 461 -18.23 0.03 12.58
CA LEU A 461 -19.02 -0.09 13.82
C LEU A 461 -18.85 1.13 14.72
N PRO A 462 -19.93 1.57 15.40
CA PRO A 462 -19.83 2.52 16.51
C PRO A 462 -18.84 2.02 17.56
N VAL A 463 -18.22 2.94 18.30
CA VAL A 463 -17.16 2.62 19.27
C VAL A 463 -17.72 1.78 20.41
N GLU A 464 -18.95 2.04 20.81
CA GLU A 464 -19.71 1.32 21.84
C GLU A 464 -20.01 -0.14 21.48
N ASP A 465 -20.10 -0.48 20.20
CA ASP A 465 -20.38 -1.85 19.74
C ASP A 465 -19.10 -2.67 19.55
N MET A 466 -17.94 -2.01 19.53
CA MET A 466 -16.66 -2.68 19.29
C MET A 466 -16.28 -3.54 20.50
N PRO A 467 -15.65 -4.71 20.27
CA PRO A 467 -15.00 -5.46 21.34
C PRO A 467 -13.99 -4.59 22.09
N TYR A 468 -13.95 -4.70 23.41
CA TYR A 468 -13.08 -3.90 24.26
C TYR A 468 -12.32 -4.72 25.30
N LEU A 469 -11.20 -4.17 25.75
CA LEU A 469 -10.27 -4.75 26.72
C LEU A 469 -10.77 -4.57 28.16
N GLU A 470 -10.18 -5.28 29.13
CA GLU A 470 -10.49 -5.13 30.56
C GLU A 470 -10.37 -3.69 31.08
N ASP A 471 -9.46 -2.90 30.50
CA ASP A 471 -9.24 -1.49 30.84
C ASP A 471 -10.23 -0.52 30.15
N GLY A 472 -11.21 -1.04 29.40
CA GLY A 472 -12.22 -0.26 28.68
C GLY A 472 -11.77 0.24 27.29
N ARG A 473 -10.52 0.00 26.86
CA ARG A 473 -10.07 0.43 25.53
C ARG A 473 -10.71 -0.45 24.44
N PRO A 474 -11.43 0.13 23.46
CA PRO A 474 -11.99 -0.61 22.33
C PRO A 474 -10.91 -0.93 21.29
N VAL A 475 -11.08 -2.04 20.59
CA VAL A 475 -10.21 -2.45 19.47
C VAL A 475 -10.51 -1.60 18.22
N ASP A 476 -9.51 -1.37 17.37
CA ASP A 476 -9.67 -0.55 16.15
C ASP A 476 -10.15 -1.38 14.95
N VAL A 477 -9.63 -2.60 14.81
CA VAL A 477 -9.87 -3.45 13.65
C VAL A 477 -10.11 -4.88 14.10
N VAL A 478 -11.13 -5.52 13.53
CA VAL A 478 -11.42 -6.94 13.75
C VAL A 478 -11.13 -7.72 12.47
N LEU A 479 -10.22 -8.70 12.60
CA LEU A 479 -9.75 -9.54 11.50
C LEU A 479 -10.18 -10.98 11.71
N SER A 480 -10.48 -11.67 10.61
CA SER A 480 -10.84 -13.08 10.66
C SER A 480 -9.63 -13.95 10.96
N PRO A 481 -9.68 -14.83 11.98
CA PRO A 481 -8.60 -15.78 12.23
C PRO A 481 -8.50 -16.87 11.16
N LEU A 482 -9.57 -17.13 10.40
CA LEU A 482 -9.66 -18.23 9.43
C LEU A 482 -8.69 -18.06 8.24
N GLY A 483 -8.35 -16.81 7.92
CA GLY A 483 -7.45 -16.49 6.81
C GLY A 483 -5.99 -16.84 7.09
N VAL A 484 -5.55 -16.91 8.35
CA VAL A 484 -4.12 -17.08 8.69
C VAL A 484 -3.62 -18.51 8.40
N PRO A 485 -4.28 -19.59 8.87
CA PRO A 485 -3.76 -20.95 8.67
C PRO A 485 -3.71 -21.37 7.21
N SER A 486 -4.72 -21.01 6.42
CA SER A 486 -4.81 -21.36 5.00
C SER A 486 -3.78 -20.63 4.13
N ARG A 487 -3.24 -19.51 4.62
CA ARG A 487 -2.32 -18.64 3.88
C ARG A 487 -0.88 -18.73 4.36
N MET A 488 -0.66 -19.36 5.52
CA MET A 488 0.66 -19.58 6.11
C MET A 488 1.47 -18.27 6.22
N ASN A 489 0.81 -17.18 6.60
CA ASN A 489 1.44 -15.88 6.85
C ASN A 489 1.40 -15.55 8.35
N ILE A 490 2.17 -16.34 9.10
CA ILE A 490 2.21 -16.30 10.58
C ILE A 490 2.92 -15.04 11.06
N GLY A 491 3.77 -14.42 10.23
CA GLY A 491 4.46 -13.18 10.54
C GLY A 491 3.54 -12.07 11.05
N GLN A 492 2.29 -12.00 10.55
CA GLN A 492 1.31 -11.00 11.02
C GLN A 492 0.92 -11.17 12.50
N LEU A 493 0.92 -12.41 13.01
CA LEU A 493 0.63 -12.69 14.42
C LEU A 493 1.83 -12.30 15.29
N LEU A 494 3.04 -12.57 14.81
CA LEU A 494 4.27 -12.15 15.48
C LEU A 494 4.39 -10.62 15.52
N GLU A 495 4.07 -9.94 14.42
CA GLU A 495 3.96 -8.48 14.38
C GLU A 495 2.92 -7.97 15.38
N THR A 496 1.74 -8.61 15.44
CA THR A 496 0.68 -8.24 16.39
C THR A 496 1.14 -8.36 17.84
N HIS A 497 1.78 -9.47 18.20
CA HIS A 497 2.27 -9.73 19.57
C HIS A 497 3.40 -8.77 19.97
N LEU A 498 4.42 -8.64 19.12
CA LEU A 498 5.54 -7.74 19.41
C LEU A 498 5.08 -6.28 19.39
N GLY A 499 4.17 -5.93 18.48
CA GLY A 499 3.57 -4.60 18.39
C GLY A 499 2.77 -4.23 19.64
N TRP A 500 2.05 -5.19 20.24
CA TRP A 500 1.37 -4.99 21.53
C TRP A 500 2.36 -4.63 22.64
N ALA A 501 3.41 -5.44 22.79
CA ALA A 501 4.44 -5.18 23.79
C ALA A 501 5.15 -3.84 23.55
N ALA A 502 5.55 -3.57 22.30
CA ALA A 502 6.20 -2.32 21.93
C ALA A 502 5.32 -1.09 22.17
N HIS A 503 4.01 -1.19 21.92
CA HIS A 503 3.07 -0.11 22.20
C HIS A 503 2.95 0.19 23.70
N GLU A 504 2.81 -0.84 24.55
CA GLU A 504 2.73 -0.66 26.01
C GLU A 504 4.05 -0.18 26.63
N LEU A 505 5.19 -0.56 26.05
CA LEU A 505 6.53 -0.17 26.50
C LEU A 505 7.05 1.13 25.85
N GLY A 506 6.33 1.70 24.89
CA GLY A 506 6.73 2.92 24.17
C GLY A 506 7.94 2.71 23.24
N TRP A 507 8.14 1.48 22.76
CA TRP A 507 9.26 1.12 21.90
C TRP A 507 8.93 1.27 20.42
N ARG A 508 9.97 1.55 19.62
CA ARG A 508 10.01 1.24 18.19
C ARG A 508 11.03 0.13 18.00
N VAL A 509 10.63 -0.95 17.35
CA VAL A 509 11.46 -2.15 17.21
C VAL A 509 11.85 -2.33 15.76
N ILE A 510 13.12 -2.65 15.54
CA ILE A 510 13.66 -3.00 14.23
C ILE A 510 13.88 -4.52 14.23
N THR A 511 13.15 -5.22 13.38
CA THR A 511 13.28 -6.66 13.16
C THR A 511 13.68 -6.92 11.71
N PRO A 512 14.99 -6.96 11.41
CA PRO A 512 15.48 -7.20 10.06
C PRO A 512 15.03 -8.56 9.50
N VAL A 513 14.94 -8.65 8.19
CA VAL A 513 14.52 -9.87 7.48
C VAL A 513 15.49 -11.02 7.75
N PHE A 514 14.98 -12.19 8.16
CA PHE A 514 15.75 -13.39 8.52
C PHE A 514 16.77 -13.22 9.68
N ASN A 515 16.78 -12.07 10.36
CA ASN A 515 17.65 -11.79 11.50
C ASN A 515 16.92 -10.89 12.51
N GLY A 516 15.67 -11.27 12.81
CA GLY A 516 14.73 -10.50 13.60
C GLY A 516 14.60 -10.99 15.05
N ALA A 517 13.58 -10.47 15.73
CA ALA A 517 13.19 -10.98 17.04
C ALA A 517 12.65 -12.41 16.92
N ASP A 518 13.08 -13.31 17.80
CA ASP A 518 12.51 -14.67 17.86
C ASP A 518 11.37 -14.79 18.87
N GLU A 519 10.73 -15.96 18.91
CA GLU A 519 9.63 -16.25 19.83
C GLU A 519 9.98 -16.01 21.31
N GLY A 520 11.24 -16.25 21.69
CA GLY A 520 11.71 -16.02 23.05
C GLY A 520 11.75 -14.53 23.39
N ALA A 521 12.31 -13.72 22.49
CA ALA A 521 12.34 -12.26 22.64
C ALA A 521 10.93 -11.64 22.65
N ILE A 522 10.00 -12.16 21.83
CA ILE A 522 8.61 -11.73 21.84
C ILE A 522 7.92 -12.09 23.16
N ALA A 523 8.14 -13.32 23.67
CA ALA A 523 7.60 -13.75 24.95
C ALA A 523 8.13 -12.91 26.13
N ASP A 524 9.42 -12.56 26.12
CA ASP A 524 10.02 -11.66 27.11
C ASP A 524 9.41 -10.25 27.03
N SER A 525 9.21 -9.73 25.82
CA SER A 525 8.59 -8.41 25.60
C SER A 525 7.14 -8.38 26.10
N LEU A 526 6.36 -9.43 25.83
CA LEU A 526 5.00 -9.58 26.35
C LEU A 526 4.97 -9.69 27.88
N ALA A 527 5.95 -10.39 28.48
CA ALA A 527 6.10 -10.47 29.93
C ALA A 527 6.38 -9.09 30.54
N GLN A 528 7.28 -8.30 29.94
CA GLN A 528 7.57 -6.92 30.37
C GLN A 528 6.32 -6.03 30.30
N ALA A 529 5.57 -6.09 29.19
CA ALA A 529 4.32 -5.37 29.05
C ALA A 529 3.28 -5.78 30.12
N TRP A 530 3.23 -7.08 30.46
CA TRP A 530 2.35 -7.56 31.53
C TRP A 530 2.77 -7.04 32.91
N PHE A 531 4.06 -6.97 33.22
CA PHE A 531 4.54 -6.38 34.47
C PHE A 531 4.13 -4.91 34.59
N VAL A 532 4.28 -4.16 33.50
CA VAL A 532 3.83 -2.75 33.45
C VAL A 532 2.33 -2.64 33.72
N HIS A 533 1.52 -3.44 33.03
CA HIS A 533 0.07 -3.44 33.23
C HIS A 533 -0.33 -3.81 34.67
N ARG A 534 0.30 -4.83 35.27
CA ARG A 534 0.06 -5.25 36.65
C ARG A 534 0.46 -4.19 37.67
N ALA A 535 1.59 -3.53 37.48
CA ALA A 535 2.10 -2.52 38.41
C ALA A 535 1.31 -1.20 38.35
N THR A 536 0.59 -0.93 37.25
CA THR A 536 -0.11 0.35 37.04
C THR A 536 -1.63 0.22 36.94
N PHE A 537 -2.22 -0.92 37.32
CA PHE A 537 -3.65 -1.18 37.15
C PHE A 537 -4.55 -0.20 37.90
N ASP A 538 -4.14 0.26 39.10
CA ASP A 538 -4.96 1.12 39.96
C ASP A 538 -4.82 2.64 39.66
N ASP A 539 -3.79 3.06 38.92
CA ASP A 539 -3.48 4.46 38.58
C ASP A 539 -3.54 4.65 37.05
N LEU A 540 -4.74 4.93 36.52
CA LEU A 540 -4.95 5.21 35.08
C LEU A 540 -4.75 6.70 34.72
N GLU A 541 -4.38 7.56 35.68
CA GLU A 541 -4.09 8.98 35.42
C GLU A 541 -2.72 9.15 34.76
N ASP A 542 -2.69 9.03 33.43
CA ASP A 542 -1.72 9.57 32.45
C ASP A 542 -0.29 9.80 32.97
N THR A 543 0.33 8.76 33.54
CA THR A 543 1.76 8.74 33.85
C THR A 543 2.55 8.35 32.60
N ASP A 544 3.55 9.16 32.26
CA ASP A 544 4.54 8.89 31.21
C ASP A 544 5.04 7.44 31.24
N ILE A 545 5.28 6.84 30.07
CA ILE A 545 5.67 5.43 29.91
C ILE A 545 6.92 5.11 30.74
N SER A 546 7.86 6.05 30.81
CA SER A 546 9.08 5.92 31.63
C SER A 546 8.74 5.66 33.11
N THR A 547 7.73 6.34 33.64
CA THR A 547 7.31 6.21 35.04
C THR A 547 6.63 4.87 35.28
N ARG A 548 5.83 4.39 34.32
CA ARG A 548 5.19 3.08 34.37
C ARG A 548 6.22 1.95 34.42
N VAL A 549 7.28 2.05 33.61
CA VAL A 549 8.39 1.08 33.60
C VAL A 549 9.15 1.08 34.93
N GLU A 550 9.47 2.25 35.49
CA GLU A 550 10.16 2.32 36.80
C GLU A 550 9.31 1.72 37.95
N ARG A 551 7.99 1.95 37.95
CA ARG A 551 7.07 1.29 38.90
C ARG A 551 7.09 -0.23 38.73
N ALA A 552 7.10 -0.72 37.50
CA ALA A 552 7.16 -2.16 37.21
C ALA A 552 8.45 -2.80 37.73
N LYS A 553 9.60 -2.11 37.59
CA LYS A 553 10.88 -2.56 38.16
C LYS A 553 10.83 -2.67 39.68
N ALA A 554 10.29 -1.66 40.37
CA ALA A 554 10.13 -1.68 41.82
C ALA A 554 9.22 -2.84 42.28
N TRP A 555 8.10 -3.04 41.58
CA TRP A 555 7.15 -4.12 41.85
C TRP A 555 7.75 -5.53 41.70
N LEU A 556 8.66 -5.72 40.73
CA LEU A 556 9.41 -6.96 40.54
C LEU A 556 10.44 -7.19 41.66
N ASN A 557 11.18 -6.14 42.03
CA ASN A 557 12.18 -6.21 43.11
C ASN A 557 11.56 -6.62 44.45
N GLU A 558 10.35 -6.13 44.77
CA GLU A 558 9.59 -6.56 45.95
C GLU A 558 9.23 -8.05 45.97
N ARG A 559 9.15 -8.68 44.80
CA ARG A 559 8.80 -10.09 44.60
C ARG A 559 10.02 -10.99 44.37
N GLY A 560 11.23 -10.46 44.58
CA GLY A 560 12.47 -11.21 44.51
C GLY A 560 13.01 -11.44 43.08
N PHE A 561 12.53 -10.68 42.10
CA PHE A 561 13.05 -10.66 40.73
C PHE A 561 13.86 -9.39 40.48
N ASP A 562 14.96 -9.47 39.73
CA ASP A 562 15.75 -8.31 39.37
C ASP A 562 15.07 -7.51 38.23
N GLY A 563 14.37 -6.44 38.61
CA GLY A 563 13.69 -5.56 37.66
C GLY A 563 14.65 -4.83 36.71
N GLU A 564 15.90 -4.57 37.11
CA GLU A 564 16.87 -3.92 36.23
C GLU A 564 17.33 -4.89 35.14
N SER A 565 17.70 -6.12 35.50
CA SER A 565 18.10 -7.17 34.54
C SER A 565 16.97 -7.49 33.54
N ILE A 566 15.74 -7.67 34.05
CA ILE A 566 14.57 -8.04 33.24
C ILE A 566 14.28 -6.99 32.17
N PHE A 567 14.26 -5.70 32.51
CA PHE A 567 13.97 -4.63 31.55
C PHE A 567 15.20 -4.24 30.71
N ALA A 568 16.42 -4.54 31.16
CA ALA A 568 17.62 -4.41 30.35
C ALA A 568 17.74 -5.51 29.28
N GLY A 569 17.01 -6.62 29.41
CA GLY A 569 17.04 -7.74 28.45
C GLY A 569 18.40 -8.45 28.40
N THR A 570 19.13 -8.46 29.52
CA THR A 570 20.51 -8.99 29.56
C THR A 570 20.55 -10.52 29.38
N THR A 571 19.50 -11.21 29.86
CA THR A 571 19.38 -12.67 29.74
C THR A 571 18.09 -13.04 29.02
N LYS A 572 18.23 -13.74 27.89
CA LYS A 572 17.08 -14.21 27.10
C LYS A 572 16.25 -15.25 27.86
N GLY A 573 14.93 -15.06 27.88
CA GLY A 573 13.95 -15.90 28.57
C GLY A 573 13.77 -15.59 30.05
N GLU A 574 14.54 -14.65 30.61
CA GLU A 574 14.44 -14.30 32.03
C GLU A 574 13.09 -13.65 32.37
N ALA A 575 12.62 -12.72 31.53
CA ALA A 575 11.35 -12.04 31.71
C ALA A 575 10.17 -13.03 31.56
N LYS A 576 10.20 -13.91 30.55
CA LYS A 576 9.23 -15.00 30.37
C LYS A 576 9.15 -15.87 31.62
N ASP A 577 10.30 -16.35 32.12
CA ASP A 577 10.33 -17.26 33.27
C ASP A 577 9.79 -16.60 34.54
N ALA A 578 10.15 -15.33 34.80
CA ALA A 578 9.62 -14.56 35.93
C ALA A 578 8.10 -14.35 35.82
N CYS A 579 7.61 -13.99 34.64
CA CYS A 579 6.19 -13.78 34.38
C CYS A 579 5.38 -15.05 34.57
N LEU A 580 5.85 -16.18 34.04
CA LEU A 580 5.15 -17.46 34.18
C LEU A 580 5.10 -17.91 35.65
N LYS A 581 6.16 -17.70 36.44
CA LYS A 581 6.14 -18.02 37.88
C LYS A 581 5.12 -17.19 38.63
N LEU A 582 5.14 -15.86 38.46
CA LEU A 582 4.17 -14.96 39.10
C LEU A 582 2.73 -15.26 38.67
N TRP A 583 2.53 -15.59 37.40
CA TRP A 583 1.23 -15.98 36.90
C TRP A 583 0.75 -17.31 37.51
N LEU A 584 1.62 -18.30 37.69
CA LEU A 584 1.28 -19.56 38.36
C LEU A 584 0.94 -19.36 39.84
N GLU A 585 1.64 -18.46 40.52
CA GLU A 585 1.32 -18.03 41.89
C GLU A 585 -0.07 -17.40 41.97
N ASP A 586 -0.44 -16.54 41.00
CA ASP A 586 -1.80 -15.98 40.89
C ASP A 586 -2.88 -17.08 40.70
N GLN A 587 -2.50 -18.22 40.10
CA GLN A 587 -3.37 -19.40 39.95
C GLN A 587 -3.34 -20.33 41.16
N GLY A 588 -2.61 -19.99 42.23
CA GLY A 588 -2.49 -20.80 43.45
C GLY A 588 -1.59 -22.03 43.30
N VAL A 589 -0.64 -22.00 42.35
CA VAL A 589 0.36 -23.08 42.15
C VAL A 589 1.73 -22.57 42.57
N THR A 590 2.18 -23.00 43.75
CA THR A 590 3.45 -22.56 44.37
C THR A 590 4.58 -23.58 44.25
N ASP A 591 4.29 -24.80 43.80
CA ASP A 591 5.20 -25.96 43.93
C ASP A 591 5.77 -26.38 42.56
N VAL A 592 6.38 -25.44 41.84
CA VAL A 592 7.10 -25.72 40.58
C VAL A 592 8.59 -25.79 40.86
N SER A 593 9.22 -26.91 40.50
CA SER A 593 10.65 -27.11 40.72
C SER A 593 11.46 -25.95 40.13
N ILE A 594 12.11 -25.20 41.02
CA ILE A 594 12.90 -24.00 40.74
C ILE A 594 14.13 -24.44 39.92
N GLY A 595 14.03 -24.47 38.59
CA GLY A 595 15.16 -24.73 37.69
C GLY A 595 14.85 -25.47 36.39
N ASP A 596 13.72 -26.18 36.30
CA ASP A 596 13.34 -26.90 35.07
C ASP A 596 12.38 -26.06 34.21
N LYS A 597 12.92 -25.38 33.18
CA LYS A 597 12.15 -24.56 32.24
C LYS A 597 11.11 -25.38 31.46
N GLU A 598 11.41 -26.64 31.15
CA GLU A 598 10.46 -27.50 30.43
C GLU A 598 9.31 -27.95 31.32
N ALA A 599 9.56 -28.18 32.61
CA ALA A 599 8.50 -28.43 33.59
C ALA A 599 7.59 -27.20 33.77
N LEU A 600 8.16 -26.00 33.78
CA LEU A 600 7.41 -24.74 33.86
C LEU A 600 6.44 -24.61 32.67
N ASP A 601 6.96 -24.73 31.44
CA ASP A 601 6.13 -24.62 30.22
C ASP A 601 5.04 -25.70 30.14
N ARG A 602 5.32 -26.94 30.59
CA ARG A 602 4.32 -28.02 30.65
C ARG A 602 3.19 -27.70 31.64
N THR A 603 3.55 -27.21 32.82
CA THR A 603 2.59 -26.85 33.88
C THR A 603 1.69 -25.70 33.42
N VAL A 604 2.26 -24.67 32.81
CA VAL A 604 1.53 -23.53 32.24
C VAL A 604 0.53 -23.99 31.17
N LYS A 605 0.97 -24.86 30.23
CA LYS A 605 0.09 -25.42 29.20
C LYS A 605 -1.04 -26.27 29.78
N GLN A 606 -0.79 -26.99 30.87
CA GLN A 606 -1.80 -27.79 31.55
C GLN A 606 -2.85 -26.89 32.22
N ILE A 607 -2.43 -25.87 32.99
CA ILE A 607 -3.36 -24.93 33.62
C ILE A 607 -4.19 -24.17 32.57
N TYR A 608 -3.56 -23.73 31.47
CA TYR A 608 -4.28 -23.11 30.37
C TYR A 608 -5.37 -24.03 29.81
N ARG A 609 -5.09 -25.33 29.63
CA ARG A 609 -6.09 -26.31 29.15
C ARG A 609 -7.19 -26.58 30.16
N ASP A 610 -6.84 -26.71 31.44
CA ASP A 610 -7.78 -27.12 32.50
C ASP A 610 -8.68 -25.96 32.96
N ARG A 611 -8.13 -24.75 33.08
CA ARG A 611 -8.82 -23.58 33.64
C ARG A 611 -9.20 -22.51 32.61
N LYS A 612 -8.71 -22.63 31.36
CA LYS A 612 -8.89 -21.62 30.30
C LYS A 612 -8.42 -20.20 30.67
N VAL A 613 -7.46 -20.09 31.59
CA VAL A 613 -6.81 -18.82 31.96
C VAL A 613 -5.54 -18.68 31.13
N VAL A 614 -5.39 -17.55 30.44
CA VAL A 614 -4.29 -17.32 29.48
C VAL A 614 -3.01 -16.92 30.20
N PRO A 615 -1.87 -17.54 29.85
CA PRO A 615 -0.55 -17.03 30.20
C PRO A 615 -0.24 -15.73 29.44
N PRO A 616 0.25 -14.67 30.09
CA PRO A 616 0.47 -13.37 29.44
C PRO A 616 1.40 -13.41 28.21
N VAL A 617 2.30 -14.39 28.18
CA VAL A 617 3.28 -14.59 27.09
C VAL A 617 2.68 -15.19 25.81
N PHE A 618 1.38 -15.52 25.78
CA PHE A 618 0.72 -16.10 24.59
C PHE A 618 0.14 -15.04 23.63
N GLY A 619 0.18 -13.75 23.99
CA GLY A 619 -0.35 -12.67 23.14
C GLY A 619 -1.87 -12.69 23.01
N LYS A 620 -2.56 -13.31 23.96
CA LYS A 620 -4.02 -13.33 24.04
C LYS A 620 -4.50 -12.64 25.30
N THR A 621 -5.67 -12.04 25.21
CA THR A 621 -6.33 -11.38 26.34
C THR A 621 -7.83 -11.66 26.31
N VAL A 622 -8.47 -11.33 27.42
CA VAL A 622 -9.92 -11.36 27.54
C VAL A 622 -10.49 -10.12 26.87
N LEU A 623 -11.51 -10.30 26.05
CA LEU A 623 -12.31 -9.23 25.48
C LEU A 623 -13.74 -9.31 26.01
N TYR A 624 -14.45 -8.20 25.88
CA TYR A 624 -15.87 -8.07 26.18
C TYR A 624 -16.60 -7.59 24.92
N ASP A 625 -17.81 -8.10 24.68
CA ASP A 625 -18.69 -7.61 23.61
C ASP A 625 -19.21 -6.22 24.02
N GLY A 626 -18.94 -5.20 23.19
CA GLY A 626 -19.38 -3.82 23.45
C GLY A 626 -20.90 -3.66 23.60
N ARG A 627 -21.66 -4.56 22.97
CA ARG A 627 -23.13 -4.46 22.89
C ARG A 627 -23.82 -5.04 24.12
N THR A 628 -23.27 -6.09 24.69
CA THR A 628 -23.87 -6.77 25.86
C THR A 628 -23.09 -6.54 27.14
N GLY A 629 -21.79 -6.22 27.04
CA GLY A 629 -20.85 -6.19 28.17
C GLY A 629 -20.39 -7.57 28.62
N ASP A 630 -20.84 -8.64 27.96
CA ASP A 630 -20.46 -10.00 28.32
C ASP A 630 -19.04 -10.31 27.84
N ARG A 631 -18.35 -11.14 28.61
CA ARG A 631 -17.03 -11.65 28.27
C ARG A 631 -17.15 -12.68 27.13
N PHE A 632 -16.24 -12.64 26.16
CA PHE A 632 -16.11 -13.74 25.19
C PHE A 632 -15.68 -15.05 25.88
N GLU A 633 -16.24 -16.18 25.42
CA GLU A 633 -15.99 -17.50 26.01
C GLU A 633 -14.50 -17.90 25.96
N GLU A 634 -13.84 -17.57 24.85
CA GLU A 634 -12.43 -17.89 24.62
C GLU A 634 -11.59 -16.61 24.50
N PRO A 635 -10.34 -16.64 24.98
CA PRO A 635 -9.43 -15.51 24.88
C PRO A 635 -8.98 -15.27 23.44
N VAL A 636 -8.82 -14.00 23.09
CA VAL A 636 -8.61 -13.53 21.73
C VAL A 636 -7.18 -13.00 21.57
N THR A 637 -6.55 -13.25 20.43
CA THR A 637 -5.28 -12.62 20.07
C THR A 637 -5.54 -11.15 19.73
N VAL A 638 -4.88 -10.27 20.48
CA VAL A 638 -5.03 -8.82 20.36
C VAL A 638 -3.64 -8.20 20.34
N GLY A 639 -3.45 -7.17 19.51
CA GLY A 639 -2.19 -6.44 19.48
C GLY A 639 -2.12 -5.38 18.39
N ASN A 640 -1.00 -4.66 18.35
CA ASN A 640 -0.83 -3.58 17.39
C ASN A 640 -0.22 -4.11 16.10
N MET A 641 -0.87 -3.85 14.97
CA MET A 641 -0.38 -4.24 13.65
C MET A 641 -0.35 -3.02 12.72
N TYR A 642 0.58 -3.02 11.78
CA TYR A 642 0.67 -1.96 10.79
C TYR A 642 -0.21 -2.26 9.57
N ILE A 643 -1.20 -1.40 9.32
CA ILE A 643 -2.16 -1.53 8.21
C ILE A 643 -2.03 -0.34 7.25
N MET A 644 -2.15 -0.61 5.96
CA MET A 644 -2.11 0.38 4.88
C MET A 644 -3.47 0.48 4.19
N LYS A 645 -3.83 1.69 3.73
CA LYS A 645 -4.96 1.92 2.84
C LYS A 645 -4.50 1.84 1.39
N LEU A 646 -5.14 1.00 0.58
CA LEU A 646 -4.79 0.82 -0.82
C LEU A 646 -5.54 1.80 -1.73
N VAL A 647 -4.99 2.07 -2.92
CA VAL A 647 -5.58 2.94 -3.95
C VAL A 647 -6.91 2.43 -4.53
N HIS A 648 -7.33 1.23 -4.14
CA HIS A 648 -8.57 0.59 -4.53
C HIS A 648 -9.76 1.14 -3.73
N LEU A 649 -10.15 2.37 -4.01
CA LEU A 649 -11.24 3.06 -3.34
C LEU A 649 -12.59 2.75 -4.00
N VAL A 650 -13.64 2.61 -3.19
CA VAL A 650 -14.98 2.23 -3.68
C VAL A 650 -15.59 3.32 -4.58
N GLU A 651 -15.43 4.58 -4.20
CA GLU A 651 -15.95 5.76 -4.92
C GLU A 651 -15.42 5.82 -6.36
N GLY A 652 -14.17 5.40 -6.57
CA GLY A 652 -13.56 5.29 -7.88
C GLY A 652 -14.15 4.16 -8.75
N LYS A 653 -14.73 3.13 -8.13
CA LYS A 653 -15.12 1.87 -8.79
C LYS A 653 -16.61 1.73 -9.06
N ILE A 654 -17.47 2.35 -8.24
CA ILE A 654 -18.90 2.33 -8.50
C ILE A 654 -19.16 3.06 -9.82
N HIS A 655 -19.88 2.37 -10.70
CA HIS A 655 -20.33 2.88 -11.99
C HIS A 655 -21.70 2.28 -12.30
N ALA A 656 -22.64 3.13 -12.65
CA ALA A 656 -23.98 2.74 -13.05
C ALA A 656 -24.35 3.50 -14.32
N ARG A 657 -25.06 2.81 -15.21
CA ARG A 657 -25.52 3.36 -16.49
C ARG A 657 -26.96 2.94 -16.72
N SER A 658 -27.82 3.92 -16.96
CA SER A 658 -29.14 3.71 -17.55
C SER A 658 -29.01 3.74 -19.08
N THR A 659 -28.70 4.91 -19.62
CA THR A 659 -28.44 5.18 -21.04
C THR A 659 -27.13 5.96 -21.17
N GLY A 660 -26.48 5.90 -22.33
CA GLY A 660 -25.23 6.62 -22.54
C GLY A 660 -24.81 6.60 -24.01
N PRO A 661 -23.58 7.00 -24.34
CA PRO A 661 -23.10 7.00 -25.71
C PRO A 661 -22.95 5.58 -26.27
N TYR A 662 -22.99 5.50 -27.60
CA TYR A 662 -22.90 4.27 -28.38
C TYR A 662 -21.78 4.37 -29.41
N SER A 663 -21.26 3.21 -29.80
CA SER A 663 -20.30 3.06 -30.90
C SER A 663 -20.95 3.45 -32.23
N LEU A 664 -20.24 4.21 -33.06
CA LEU A 664 -20.75 4.62 -34.38
C LEU A 664 -21.02 3.42 -35.30
N VAL A 665 -20.14 2.42 -35.26
CA VAL A 665 -20.18 1.26 -36.17
C VAL A 665 -21.12 0.19 -35.64
N THR A 666 -20.87 -0.29 -34.42
CA THR A 666 -21.59 -1.44 -33.88
C THR A 666 -22.89 -1.07 -33.18
N GLN A 667 -23.14 0.22 -32.94
CA GLN A 667 -24.28 0.72 -32.16
C GLN A 667 -24.40 0.15 -30.75
N GLN A 668 -23.35 -0.52 -30.26
CA GLN A 668 -23.26 -1.02 -28.89
C GLN A 668 -22.87 0.09 -27.92
N PRO A 669 -23.30 0.01 -26.64
CA PRO A 669 -22.77 0.85 -25.58
C PRO A 669 -21.25 0.98 -25.61
N LEU A 670 -20.72 2.19 -25.47
CA LEU A 670 -19.28 2.36 -25.28
C LEU A 670 -18.81 1.65 -24.00
N GLY A 671 -17.51 1.36 -23.91
CA GLY A 671 -16.91 0.72 -22.74
C GLY A 671 -16.28 1.73 -21.78
N GLY A 672 -16.34 1.44 -20.48
CA GLY A 672 -15.57 2.16 -19.46
C GLY A 672 -16.27 3.36 -18.84
N LYS A 673 -15.94 3.62 -17.56
CA LYS A 673 -16.55 4.66 -16.72
C LYS A 673 -16.40 6.07 -17.28
N ALA A 674 -15.21 6.40 -17.81
CA ALA A 674 -14.91 7.73 -18.34
C ALA A 674 -15.80 8.13 -19.54
N GLN A 675 -16.35 7.15 -20.25
CA GLN A 675 -17.24 7.36 -21.40
C GLN A 675 -18.72 7.14 -21.04
N PHE A 676 -19.07 7.01 -19.76
CA PHE A 676 -20.41 6.54 -19.35
C PHE A 676 -20.79 5.22 -20.04
N GLY A 677 -19.82 4.32 -20.15
CA GLY A 677 -19.95 3.06 -20.87
C GLY A 677 -20.75 1.98 -20.14
N GLY A 678 -21.22 0.97 -20.88
CA GLY A 678 -21.91 -0.19 -20.34
C GLY A 678 -20.96 -1.26 -19.82
N GLN A 679 -21.50 -2.20 -19.03
CA GLN A 679 -20.78 -3.40 -18.63
C GLN A 679 -20.79 -4.41 -19.79
N ARG A 680 -19.65 -5.07 -20.01
CA ARG A 680 -19.56 -6.14 -21.01
C ARG A 680 -20.33 -7.36 -20.51
N PHE A 681 -21.30 -7.80 -21.28
CA PHE A 681 -21.95 -9.10 -21.13
C PHE A 681 -21.23 -10.08 -22.08
N GLY A 682 -20.39 -10.95 -21.53
CA GLY A 682 -19.52 -11.84 -22.30
C GLY A 682 -20.19 -13.16 -22.64
N GLU A 683 -19.46 -13.99 -23.38
CA GLU A 683 -19.90 -15.33 -23.77
C GLU A 683 -20.19 -16.23 -22.56
N MET A 684 -19.37 -16.13 -21.51
CA MET A 684 -19.59 -16.91 -20.28
C MET A 684 -20.88 -16.51 -19.56
N GLU A 685 -21.22 -15.21 -19.55
CA GLU A 685 -22.48 -14.74 -18.97
C GLU A 685 -23.70 -15.12 -19.83
N VAL A 686 -23.54 -15.19 -21.16
CA VAL A 686 -24.55 -15.72 -22.08
C VAL A 686 -24.85 -17.18 -21.75
N TRP A 687 -23.82 -18.03 -21.65
CA TRP A 687 -23.99 -19.45 -21.30
C TRP A 687 -24.67 -19.63 -19.95
N ALA A 688 -24.41 -18.75 -18.98
CA ALA A 688 -25.08 -18.78 -17.70
C ALA A 688 -26.60 -18.59 -17.87
N LEU A 689 -27.05 -17.60 -18.65
CA LEU A 689 -28.48 -17.39 -18.91
C LEU A 689 -29.10 -18.52 -19.74
N GLU A 690 -28.36 -19.07 -20.71
CA GLU A 690 -28.80 -20.23 -21.48
C GLU A 690 -29.03 -21.44 -20.58
N ALA A 691 -28.11 -21.72 -19.65
CA ALA A 691 -28.23 -22.82 -18.70
C ALA A 691 -29.44 -22.66 -17.76
N TYR A 692 -29.81 -21.43 -17.40
CA TYR A 692 -31.04 -21.15 -16.65
C TYR A 692 -32.32 -21.24 -17.50
N GLY A 693 -32.21 -21.35 -18.83
CA GLY A 693 -33.35 -21.24 -19.73
C GLY A 693 -33.97 -19.84 -19.75
N ALA A 694 -33.20 -18.81 -19.37
CA ALA A 694 -33.66 -17.43 -19.25
C ALA A 694 -33.70 -16.72 -20.62
N ALA A 695 -34.50 -17.26 -21.54
CA ALA A 695 -34.53 -16.86 -22.95
C ALA A 695 -34.87 -15.38 -23.15
N TYR A 696 -35.90 -14.87 -22.45
CA TYR A 696 -36.29 -13.46 -22.54
C TYR A 696 -35.20 -12.53 -22.02
N ASN A 697 -34.62 -12.83 -20.86
CA ASN A 697 -33.53 -12.03 -20.28
C ASN A 697 -32.30 -11.99 -21.20
N LEU A 698 -31.94 -13.14 -21.78
CA LEU A 698 -30.83 -13.21 -22.73
C LEU A 698 -31.16 -12.39 -23.99
N GLN A 699 -32.37 -12.52 -24.53
CA GLN A 699 -32.80 -11.77 -25.70
C GLN A 699 -32.76 -10.26 -25.45
N GLU A 700 -33.20 -9.78 -24.29
CA GLU A 700 -33.09 -8.37 -23.90
C GLU A 700 -31.64 -7.88 -23.87
N MET A 701 -30.73 -8.66 -23.28
CA MET A 701 -29.30 -8.32 -23.18
C MET A 701 -28.63 -8.21 -24.55
N LEU A 702 -29.03 -9.08 -25.50
CA LEU A 702 -28.50 -9.11 -26.86
C LEU A 702 -29.15 -8.07 -27.80
N THR A 703 -30.29 -7.49 -27.44
CA THR A 703 -31.05 -6.56 -28.30
C THR A 703 -31.21 -5.18 -27.66
N ILE A 704 -32.32 -4.94 -26.96
CA ILE A 704 -32.76 -3.61 -26.48
C ILE A 704 -31.84 -2.98 -25.44
N LYS A 705 -31.02 -3.76 -24.73
CA LYS A 705 -30.01 -3.24 -23.80
C LYS A 705 -28.65 -2.98 -24.47
N SER A 706 -28.51 -3.36 -25.73
CA SER A 706 -27.28 -3.25 -26.51
C SER A 706 -27.51 -2.44 -27.80
N ASP A 707 -27.69 -3.11 -28.94
CA ASP A 707 -27.56 -2.55 -30.29
C ASP A 707 -28.84 -2.66 -31.14
N ASP A 708 -29.98 -3.06 -30.57
CA ASP A 708 -31.29 -2.84 -31.22
C ASP A 708 -31.68 -1.37 -31.10
N VAL A 709 -31.31 -0.58 -32.11
CA VAL A 709 -31.51 0.88 -32.14
C VAL A 709 -32.99 1.26 -32.04
N VAL A 710 -33.87 0.55 -32.75
CA VAL A 710 -35.31 0.85 -32.75
C VAL A 710 -35.94 0.36 -31.46
N GLY A 711 -35.64 -0.87 -31.06
CA GLY A 711 -36.19 -1.48 -29.86
C GLY A 711 -35.79 -0.74 -28.60
N ARG A 712 -34.54 -0.27 -28.45
CA ARG A 712 -34.11 0.46 -27.24
C ARG A 712 -34.83 1.80 -27.06
N VAL A 713 -35.09 2.52 -28.15
CA VAL A 713 -35.85 3.78 -28.13
C VAL A 713 -37.29 3.50 -27.71
N LYS A 714 -37.94 2.53 -28.35
CA LYS A 714 -39.31 2.12 -28.00
C LYS A 714 -39.41 1.66 -26.54
N THR A 715 -38.44 0.87 -26.09
CA THR A 715 -38.34 0.39 -24.70
C THR A 715 -38.23 1.55 -23.72
N TYR A 716 -37.34 2.53 -23.97
CA TYR A 716 -37.22 3.70 -23.11
C TYR A 716 -38.53 4.49 -23.03
N GLY A 717 -39.18 4.71 -24.18
CA GLY A 717 -40.50 5.36 -24.23
C GLY A 717 -41.58 4.58 -23.45
N ALA A 718 -41.61 3.26 -23.58
CA ALA A 718 -42.54 2.40 -22.86
C ALA A 718 -42.31 2.46 -21.33
N ILE A 719 -41.06 2.41 -20.87
CA ILE A 719 -40.71 2.53 -19.44
C ILE A 719 -41.18 3.88 -18.88
N VAL A 720 -40.94 4.98 -19.59
CA VAL A 720 -41.35 6.33 -19.15
C VAL A 720 -42.87 6.45 -19.07
N LYS A 721 -43.60 5.80 -19.97
CA LYS A 721 -45.07 5.81 -20.01
C LYS A 721 -45.73 4.76 -19.09
N GLY A 722 -44.96 3.81 -18.57
CA GLY A 722 -45.50 2.65 -17.86
C GLY A 722 -46.24 1.66 -18.77
N GLU A 723 -45.89 1.63 -20.06
CA GLU A 723 -46.43 0.70 -21.06
C GLU A 723 -45.60 -0.60 -21.09
N GLU A 724 -46.18 -1.69 -21.59
CA GLU A 724 -45.44 -2.94 -21.81
C GLU A 724 -44.35 -2.77 -22.89
N ILE A 725 -43.20 -3.41 -22.66
CA ILE A 725 -42.09 -3.40 -23.61
C ILE A 725 -42.48 -4.28 -24.81
N LEU A 726 -42.66 -3.64 -25.97
CA LEU A 726 -43.07 -4.30 -27.22
C LEU A 726 -41.89 -4.93 -27.98
N SER A 727 -42.25 -5.76 -28.96
CA SER A 727 -41.42 -6.68 -29.76
C SER A 727 -40.01 -6.19 -30.10
N LEU A 728 -39.06 -7.10 -29.87
CA LEU A 728 -37.62 -6.95 -30.08
C LEU A 728 -37.27 -6.99 -31.58
N GLY A 729 -36.38 -6.10 -32.02
CA GLY A 729 -35.89 -6.02 -33.39
C GLY A 729 -34.65 -6.89 -33.65
N VAL A 730 -34.08 -6.73 -34.84
CA VAL A 730 -32.82 -7.40 -35.22
C VAL A 730 -31.64 -6.55 -34.73
N PRO A 731 -30.68 -7.14 -33.99
CA PRO A 731 -29.44 -6.47 -33.57
C PRO A 731 -28.70 -5.79 -34.72
N GLU A 732 -28.20 -4.57 -34.49
CA GLU A 732 -27.45 -3.87 -35.53
C GLU A 732 -26.13 -4.59 -35.86
N SER A 733 -25.48 -5.22 -34.89
CA SER A 733 -24.28 -6.05 -35.13
C SER A 733 -24.52 -7.19 -36.13
N PHE A 734 -25.72 -7.79 -36.16
CA PHE A 734 -26.08 -8.80 -37.15
C PHE A 734 -26.21 -8.19 -38.56
N LYS A 735 -26.80 -6.99 -38.67
CA LYS A 735 -26.88 -6.27 -39.95
C LYS A 735 -25.49 -5.89 -40.48
N VAL A 736 -24.62 -5.41 -39.59
CA VAL A 736 -23.22 -5.12 -39.90
C VAL A 736 -22.51 -6.37 -40.41
N LEU A 737 -22.64 -7.51 -39.72
CA LEU A 737 -22.08 -8.78 -40.16
C LEU A 737 -22.55 -9.19 -41.57
N VAL A 738 -23.85 -9.10 -41.85
CA VAL A 738 -24.40 -9.41 -43.18
C VAL A 738 -23.79 -8.50 -44.24
N LYS A 739 -23.62 -7.20 -43.95
CA LYS A 739 -22.98 -6.25 -44.88
C LYS A 739 -21.49 -6.51 -45.06
N GLU A 740 -20.77 -6.90 -44.01
CA GLU A 740 -19.37 -7.30 -44.09
C GLU A 740 -19.21 -8.55 -44.96
N LEU A 741 -20.06 -9.58 -44.81
CA LEU A 741 -20.03 -10.77 -45.66
C LEU A 741 -20.38 -10.43 -47.12
N GLN A 742 -21.39 -9.59 -47.35
CA GLN A 742 -21.74 -9.11 -48.70
C GLN A 742 -20.58 -8.33 -49.35
N SER A 743 -19.81 -7.56 -48.58
CA SER A 743 -18.62 -6.84 -49.08
C SER A 743 -17.50 -7.78 -49.56
N LEU A 744 -17.48 -9.02 -49.07
CA LEU A 744 -16.59 -10.09 -49.51
C LEU A 744 -17.14 -10.90 -50.70
N CYS A 745 -18.18 -10.39 -51.36
CA CYS A 745 -18.91 -11.07 -52.45
C CYS A 745 -19.62 -12.36 -52.02
N LEU A 746 -19.96 -12.52 -50.73
CA LEU A 746 -20.81 -13.61 -50.26
C LEU A 746 -22.27 -13.17 -50.26
N ALA A 747 -23.12 -13.87 -51.03
CA ALA A 747 -24.55 -13.62 -51.07
C ALA A 747 -25.24 -14.19 -49.82
N VAL A 748 -25.35 -13.38 -48.78
CA VAL A 748 -26.07 -13.74 -47.53
C VAL A 748 -27.44 -13.09 -47.53
N GLU A 749 -28.49 -13.92 -47.39
CA GLU A 749 -29.89 -13.51 -47.35
C GLU A 749 -30.61 -14.21 -46.19
N VAL A 750 -31.55 -13.52 -45.54
CA VAL A 750 -32.41 -14.11 -44.50
C VAL A 750 -33.72 -14.54 -45.12
N LEU A 751 -34.05 -15.82 -44.98
CA LEU A 751 -35.24 -16.43 -45.56
C LEU A 751 -36.28 -16.70 -44.48
N GLY A 752 -37.55 -16.48 -44.82
CA GLY A 752 -38.70 -16.91 -44.02
C GLY A 752 -38.97 -18.41 -44.17
N LYS A 753 -40.04 -18.90 -43.53
CA LYS A 753 -40.43 -20.31 -43.61
C LYS A 753 -40.80 -20.76 -45.02
N ASP A 754 -41.27 -19.85 -45.88
CA ASP A 754 -41.70 -20.12 -47.25
C ASP A 754 -40.59 -19.84 -48.29
N GLU A 755 -39.31 -19.79 -47.85
CA GLU A 755 -38.15 -19.40 -48.68
C GLU A 755 -38.24 -18.00 -49.30
N GLU A 756 -39.19 -17.18 -48.85
CA GLU A 756 -39.29 -15.78 -49.23
C GLU A 756 -38.25 -14.94 -48.48
N GLN A 757 -37.63 -13.98 -49.18
CA GLN A 757 -36.66 -13.07 -48.60
C GLN A 757 -37.33 -12.17 -47.55
N VAL A 758 -36.83 -12.20 -46.31
CA VAL A 758 -37.31 -11.30 -45.24
C VAL A 758 -36.85 -9.88 -45.56
N LEU A 759 -37.79 -9.03 -45.97
CA LEU A 759 -37.55 -7.64 -46.40
C LEU A 759 -36.92 -6.74 -45.33
N GLY A 760 -36.96 -7.13 -44.05
CA GLY A 760 -36.50 -6.35 -42.89
C GLY A 760 -34.98 -6.09 -42.79
N LEU A 761 -34.17 -6.60 -43.72
CA LEU A 761 -32.73 -6.25 -43.84
C LEU A 761 -32.42 -5.22 -44.94
N LYS A 762 -33.40 -4.88 -45.79
CA LYS A 762 -33.32 -3.67 -46.62
C LYS A 762 -33.79 -2.54 -45.71
N GLY A 763 -32.95 -1.52 -45.50
CA GLY A 763 -33.18 -0.39 -44.59
C GLY A 763 -34.51 0.33 -44.83
N GLY A 764 -35.59 -0.25 -44.27
CA GLY A 764 -36.92 0.31 -44.25
C GLY A 764 -37.12 1.07 -42.95
N SER A 765 -37.55 2.30 -43.10
CA SER A 765 -37.94 3.26 -42.07
C SER A 765 -39.04 2.72 -41.14
N ASP A 766 -38.69 1.90 -40.16
CA ASP A 766 -39.50 1.86 -38.94
C ASP A 766 -39.31 3.22 -38.26
N GLU A 767 -40.36 4.05 -38.25
CA GLU A 767 -40.34 5.36 -37.60
C GLU A 767 -39.83 5.21 -36.16
N VAL A 768 -38.61 5.68 -35.92
CA VAL A 768 -38.02 5.73 -34.58
C VAL A 768 -38.79 6.79 -33.81
N PRO A 769 -39.45 6.45 -32.69
CA PRO A 769 -40.19 7.43 -31.91
C PRO A 769 -39.26 8.55 -31.45
N ARG A 770 -39.58 9.81 -31.80
CA ARG A 770 -38.76 10.98 -31.43
C ARG A 770 -39.03 11.34 -29.97
N LEU A 771 -38.16 10.85 -29.07
CA LEU A 771 -38.26 11.08 -27.62
C LEU A 771 -37.56 12.36 -27.13
N GLY A 772 -37.00 13.18 -28.04
CA GLY A 772 -36.27 14.41 -27.68
C GLY A 772 -34.89 14.16 -27.04
N ILE A 773 -34.44 12.91 -26.94
CA ILE A 773 -33.13 12.48 -26.42
C ILE A 773 -32.49 11.57 -27.48
N ASN A 774 -31.22 11.82 -27.85
CA ASN A 774 -30.53 10.99 -28.86
C ASN A 774 -30.13 9.65 -28.26
N LEU A 775 -31.02 8.67 -28.38
CA LEU A 775 -30.79 7.26 -28.07
C LEU A 775 -30.53 6.43 -29.34
N SER A 776 -30.64 7.01 -30.53
CA SER A 776 -30.39 6.31 -31.79
C SER A 776 -28.89 6.18 -32.10
N GLY A 777 -28.04 6.99 -31.47
CA GLY A 777 -26.59 6.97 -31.71
C GLY A 777 -26.19 7.59 -33.06
N ILE A 778 -27.16 8.11 -33.80
CA ILE A 778 -26.99 8.76 -35.10
C ILE A 778 -27.34 10.24 -34.90
N GLU A 779 -26.43 11.14 -35.23
CA GLU A 779 -26.80 12.54 -35.47
C GLU A 779 -27.50 12.56 -36.83
N HIS A 780 -28.84 12.59 -36.83
CA HIS A 780 -29.58 12.76 -38.07
C HIS A 780 -29.28 14.16 -38.64
N GLU A 781 -28.44 14.21 -39.66
CA GLU A 781 -28.60 15.18 -40.75
C GLU A 781 -29.83 14.71 -41.54
N GLU A 782 -31.00 15.22 -41.20
CA GLU A 782 -32.21 14.97 -41.99
C GLU A 782 -32.14 15.80 -43.27
N ASN A 783 -31.45 15.24 -44.27
CA ASN A 783 -31.71 15.52 -45.67
C ASN A 783 -32.20 14.22 -46.31
N GLU A 784 -33.50 13.96 -46.18
CA GLU A 784 -34.38 13.46 -47.25
C GLU A 784 -35.84 13.69 -46.86
#